data_AF-A0A3D0HKR9-F1
#
_entry.id   AF-A0A3D0HKR9-F1
#
_cell.length_a   1.000
_cell.length_b   1.000
_cell.length_c   1.000
_cell.angle_alpha   90.00
_cell.angle_beta   90.00
_cell.angle_gamma   90.00
#
_symmetry.space_group_name_H-M   'P 1'
#
loop_
_entity.id
_entity.type
_entity.pdbx_description
1 polymer ?
#
loop_
_entity_poly.entity_id
_entity_poly.type
_entity_poly.pdbx_seq_one_letter_code
_entity_poly.pdbx_strand_id
1 'polypeptide(L)'
;MLIIQTNNSMPKEEFIMKTTIKKLLMVFTLMFISVLGIQVNANATSILDLQQKFPNGAYWNHVVQSGHRYSGYNDVGGCNNPDGYTWTPCNTHNGNVGVGGHDCNTFGGGMQCNGFAKKLGYDIYGSTYTSWGRGSIENAKCGDVIHYYGAGADASYGHWAMIIGRDGTTITLGEANAGGRCKISWGRSINTTSMSSYVIYSAPWTASYSSDTESPIIGDIRITDINKDGYTVTCTVSDNVGVTAVKFPSWCTDIHQGEDAVWLDGSVNGNTASCRVNISSLKSGEREGNYMTHIYAYDAAGNWQSAVVSANTIYIDRTVPVVKDVKITDVDNTGYTVTCTATDDQKINRVQFPTWTEKDGQDDLCPNWITNAEVSGTKEGDTYTFRVKDSAHNYERGTYYTHIYAYDDAGNWTRVIVDDVKVENDFAGEKAVIYNGHTYIRYEDALTWEEAKSYCKKHLGYLLTINSEEEQKAMEEFIADGKRHAYYIGLNDIEKEGTFVWANGENTAYTNWEENEPNNSGNDEDCTQMRKQNGKWNDIPVSDLSSGFILEIPFDVEKAGSALLGGLDEVVSKLLKENDPTDDKQDSPKATAVPTAAPGKTTSNVTDSQVSEDLDKEDFTFAKKITVKSRSGIYRTKKYISLKAEVDRGASNKRINWSSSNKRLVSVNAKGRLTIKKAAIGKTVYITARAADGSGVKKVIRVKVVRKSGRKFIVKIKR
;
A
#
# COMPACT_ATOMS: atom_id res chain seq x y z
N MET A 1 -3.57 -51.55 36.27
CA MET A 1 -3.52 -52.59 37.32
C MET A 1 -4.57 -53.64 36.97
N LEU A 2 -4.16 -54.91 37.01
CA LEU A 2 -4.89 -56.17 36.78
C LEU A 2 -5.29 -56.61 35.35
N ILE A 3 -4.49 -57.56 34.88
CA ILE A 3 -4.76 -58.68 33.95
C ILE A 3 -5.70 -59.67 34.63
N ILE A 4 -6.65 -60.29 33.90
CA ILE A 4 -6.98 -61.73 33.98
C ILE A 4 -7.44 -62.25 32.60
N GLN A 5 -6.68 -63.20 32.05
CA GLN A 5 -7.10 -64.14 31.00
C GLN A 5 -8.02 -65.21 31.58
N THR A 6 -8.98 -65.71 30.79
CA THR A 6 -9.24 -67.16 30.73
C THR A 6 -9.61 -67.59 29.30
N ASN A 7 -8.85 -68.56 28.80
CA ASN A 7 -9.19 -69.40 27.65
C ASN A 7 -10.24 -70.44 28.08
N ASN A 8 -11.16 -70.79 27.18
CA ASN A 8 -11.58 -72.19 27.06
C ASN A 8 -12.05 -72.53 25.63
N SER A 9 -11.57 -73.68 25.21
CA SER A 9 -11.54 -74.30 23.88
C SER A 9 -12.86 -74.95 23.43
N MET A 10 -13.14 -74.94 22.12
CA MET A 10 -14.12 -75.83 21.46
C MET A 10 -13.43 -77.04 20.76
N PRO A 11 -14.13 -78.18 20.56
CA PRO A 11 -13.52 -79.48 20.24
C PRO A 11 -13.29 -79.72 18.73
N LYS A 12 -12.26 -80.53 18.42
CA LYS A 12 -11.71 -80.82 17.08
C LYS A 12 -12.58 -81.65 16.11
N GLU A 13 -13.79 -82.04 16.48
CA GLU A 13 -14.63 -82.91 15.62
C GLU A 13 -15.53 -82.16 14.62
N GLU A 14 -15.79 -80.86 14.84
CA GLU A 14 -16.61 -80.05 13.92
C GLU A 14 -15.83 -79.56 12.67
N PHE A 15 -14.50 -79.61 12.71
CA PHE A 15 -13.63 -79.11 11.64
C PHE A 15 -13.45 -80.14 10.51
N ILE A 16 -13.49 -81.43 10.82
CA ILE A 16 -13.22 -82.51 9.86
C ILE A 16 -14.46 -82.77 8.96
N MET A 17 -15.69 -82.62 9.47
CA MET A 17 -16.91 -82.79 8.65
C MET A 17 -17.18 -81.61 7.70
N LYS A 18 -16.85 -80.37 8.11
CA LYS A 18 -16.99 -79.16 7.27
C LYS A 18 -15.98 -79.09 6.12
N THR A 19 -14.82 -79.75 6.24
CA THR A 19 -13.77 -79.72 5.21
C THR A 19 -14.03 -80.76 4.09
N THR A 20 -14.63 -81.90 4.42
CA THR A 20 -15.01 -82.93 3.43
C THR A 20 -16.26 -82.52 2.63
N ILE A 21 -17.23 -81.85 3.25
CA ILE A 21 -18.41 -81.29 2.56
C ILE A 21 -18.03 -80.12 1.65
N LYS A 22 -17.09 -79.24 2.06
CA LYS A 22 -16.57 -78.17 1.18
C LYS A 22 -15.79 -78.70 -0.03
N LYS A 23 -15.03 -79.80 0.09
CA LYS A 23 -14.35 -80.41 -1.07
C LYS A 23 -15.30 -81.15 -2.00
N LEU A 24 -16.35 -81.80 -1.49
CA LEU A 24 -17.36 -82.45 -2.35
C LEU A 24 -18.25 -81.43 -3.07
N LEU A 25 -18.66 -80.33 -2.41
CA LEU A 25 -19.42 -79.24 -3.04
C LEU A 25 -18.57 -78.50 -4.08
N MET A 26 -17.27 -78.27 -3.81
CA MET A 26 -16.38 -77.57 -4.73
C MET A 26 -16.04 -78.42 -5.97
N VAL A 27 -15.92 -79.75 -5.84
CA VAL A 27 -15.72 -80.66 -7.00
C VAL A 27 -17.00 -80.83 -7.82
N PHE A 28 -18.19 -80.85 -7.21
CA PHE A 28 -19.46 -80.86 -7.95
C PHE A 28 -19.79 -79.52 -8.63
N THR A 29 -19.34 -78.39 -8.07
CA THR A 29 -19.50 -77.07 -8.71
C THR A 29 -18.48 -76.89 -9.86
N LEU A 30 -17.29 -77.50 -9.77
CA LEU A 30 -16.28 -77.47 -10.83
C LEU A 30 -16.55 -78.45 -11.99
N MET A 31 -17.31 -79.53 -11.80
CA MET A 31 -17.69 -80.45 -12.88
C MET A 31 -18.90 -80.01 -13.71
N PHE A 32 -19.60 -78.94 -13.32
CA PHE A 32 -20.63 -78.30 -14.15
C PHE A 32 -20.13 -77.06 -14.93
N ILE A 33 -18.85 -76.70 -14.78
CA ILE A 33 -18.24 -75.53 -15.45
C ILE A 33 -17.51 -75.93 -16.76
N SER A 34 -17.64 -77.17 -17.24
CA SER A 34 -17.04 -77.60 -18.51
C SER A 34 -18.01 -77.69 -19.70
N VAL A 35 -19.24 -77.20 -19.58
CA VAL A 35 -20.16 -77.09 -20.73
C VAL A 35 -20.84 -75.71 -20.74
N LEU A 36 -20.34 -74.86 -21.65
CA LEU A 36 -20.85 -73.55 -22.12
C LEU A 36 -20.38 -72.28 -21.39
N GLY A 37 -19.30 -71.69 -21.93
CA GLY A 37 -19.18 -70.23 -22.09
C GLY A 37 -18.49 -69.46 -20.96
N ILE A 38 -17.22 -69.15 -21.18
CA ILE A 38 -16.40 -68.21 -20.40
C ILE A 38 -17.14 -66.87 -20.20
N GLN A 39 -17.31 -66.42 -18.94
CA GLN A 39 -17.61 -65.02 -18.64
C GLN A 39 -16.39 -64.34 -18.01
N VAL A 40 -15.98 -63.24 -18.61
CA VAL A 40 -15.04 -62.25 -18.07
C VAL A 40 -15.84 -61.37 -17.09
N ASN A 41 -15.25 -61.00 -15.94
CA ASN A 41 -15.95 -60.20 -14.91
C ASN A 41 -16.35 -58.82 -15.45
N ALA A 42 -17.64 -58.48 -15.37
CA ALA A 42 -18.14 -57.11 -15.55
C ALA A 42 -17.65 -56.21 -14.39
N ASN A 43 -17.43 -54.93 -14.68
CA ASN A 43 -16.94 -53.90 -13.75
C ASN A 43 -18.03 -52.94 -13.25
N ALA A 44 -19.26 -53.08 -13.73
CA ALA A 44 -20.45 -52.32 -13.36
C ALA A 44 -21.64 -53.27 -13.27
N THR A 45 -22.54 -53.03 -12.33
CA THR A 45 -23.72 -53.87 -12.07
C THR A 45 -25.04 -53.19 -12.44
N SER A 46 -25.02 -51.88 -12.67
CA SER A 46 -26.16 -51.07 -13.08
C SER A 46 -25.77 -49.98 -14.09
N ILE A 47 -26.77 -49.35 -14.73
CA ILE A 47 -26.54 -48.13 -15.54
C ILE A 47 -26.04 -46.97 -14.69
N LEU A 48 -26.44 -46.89 -13.42
CA LEU A 48 -26.01 -45.86 -12.48
C LEU A 48 -24.49 -45.96 -12.21
N ASP A 49 -23.98 -47.17 -12.03
CA ASP A 49 -22.55 -47.43 -11.85
C ASP A 49 -21.73 -46.93 -13.06
N LEU A 50 -22.29 -47.08 -14.27
CA LEU A 50 -21.67 -46.56 -15.49
C LEU A 50 -21.71 -45.02 -15.54
N GLN A 51 -22.80 -44.39 -15.11
CA GLN A 51 -22.92 -42.93 -15.04
C GLN A 51 -21.93 -42.33 -14.03
N GLN A 52 -21.73 -42.98 -12.87
CA GLN A 52 -20.72 -42.60 -11.88
C GLN A 52 -19.30 -42.73 -12.42
N LYS A 53 -19.02 -43.84 -13.12
CA LYS A 53 -17.72 -44.07 -13.74
C LYS A 53 -17.42 -43.09 -14.88
N PHE A 54 -18.45 -42.63 -15.58
CA PHE A 54 -18.35 -41.74 -16.74
C PHE A 54 -19.30 -40.53 -16.60
N PRO A 55 -18.91 -39.47 -15.87
CA PRO A 55 -19.78 -38.34 -15.56
C PRO A 55 -20.26 -37.55 -16.78
N ASN A 56 -21.48 -37.02 -16.69
CA ASN A 56 -22.07 -36.19 -17.73
C ASN A 56 -21.24 -34.92 -17.99
N GLY A 57 -21.02 -34.56 -19.25
CA GLY A 57 -20.27 -33.35 -19.64
C GLY A 57 -18.74 -33.49 -19.67
N ALA A 58 -18.20 -34.56 -19.08
CA ALA A 58 -16.79 -34.90 -19.22
C ALA A 58 -16.45 -35.32 -20.67
N TYR A 59 -15.17 -35.20 -21.04
CA TYR A 59 -14.67 -35.62 -22.34
C TYR A 59 -14.22 -37.10 -22.30
N TRP A 60 -14.79 -37.90 -23.19
CA TRP A 60 -14.39 -39.28 -23.41
C TRP A 60 -13.10 -39.31 -24.25
N ASN A 61 -12.03 -39.82 -23.62
CA ASN A 61 -10.71 -40.16 -24.20
C ASN A 61 -9.86 -39.00 -24.78
N HIS A 62 -8.65 -38.78 -24.24
CA HIS A 62 -7.78 -37.67 -24.60
C HIS A 62 -6.27 -38.01 -24.54
N VAL A 63 -5.71 -38.57 -25.62
CA VAL A 63 -4.26 -38.65 -25.89
C VAL A 63 -4.00 -38.24 -27.34
N VAL A 64 -2.95 -37.46 -27.56
CA VAL A 64 -2.27 -37.31 -28.85
C VAL A 64 -1.04 -38.23 -28.80
N GLN A 65 -0.88 -39.15 -29.76
CA GLN A 65 0.33 -39.98 -29.81
C GLN A 65 1.52 -39.13 -30.28
N SER A 66 2.59 -39.06 -29.48
CA SER A 66 3.88 -38.55 -29.94
C SER A 66 4.34 -39.33 -31.17
N GLY A 67 4.48 -38.63 -32.31
CA GLY A 67 4.95 -39.20 -33.58
C GLY A 67 4.02 -39.04 -34.78
N HIS A 68 2.78 -38.56 -34.62
CA HIS A 68 1.98 -38.14 -35.77
C HIS A 68 2.48 -36.80 -36.36
N ARG A 69 2.74 -36.79 -37.67
CA ARG A 69 3.45 -35.72 -38.43
C ARG A 69 2.76 -34.34 -38.51
N TYR A 70 1.74 -34.06 -37.70
CA TYR A 70 0.97 -32.82 -37.82
C TYR A 70 0.50 -32.27 -36.47
N SER A 71 1.40 -31.72 -35.64
CA SER A 71 1.08 -30.57 -34.77
C SER A 71 2.26 -30.14 -33.90
N GLY A 72 2.66 -28.87 -34.00
CA GLY A 72 3.57 -28.21 -33.06
C GLY A 72 2.88 -27.77 -31.76
N TYR A 73 2.24 -28.68 -31.04
CA TYR A 73 1.58 -28.40 -29.75
C TYR A 73 2.13 -29.31 -28.65
N ASN A 74 2.37 -28.73 -27.48
CA ASN A 74 2.99 -29.41 -26.33
C ASN A 74 2.02 -30.41 -25.69
N ASP A 75 2.51 -31.65 -25.59
CA ASP A 75 1.87 -32.85 -25.04
C ASP A 75 1.62 -32.73 -23.52
N VAL A 76 0.41 -33.04 -23.04
CA VAL A 76 0.16 -33.31 -21.61
C VAL A 76 0.30 -34.81 -21.39
N GLY A 77 1.44 -35.21 -20.82
CA GLY A 77 1.87 -36.59 -20.72
C GLY A 77 0.93 -37.53 -19.96
N GLY A 78 0.89 -38.79 -20.43
CA GLY A 78 0.69 -39.97 -19.60
C GLY A 78 -0.75 -40.37 -19.25
N CYS A 79 -1.50 -40.94 -20.20
CA CYS A 79 -2.54 -41.94 -19.89
C CYS A 79 -3.07 -42.67 -21.14
N ASN A 80 -2.47 -43.80 -21.51
CA ASN A 80 -3.18 -44.84 -22.27
C ASN A 80 -4.22 -45.51 -21.35
N ASN A 81 -5.27 -44.79 -20.96
CA ASN A 81 -6.31 -45.33 -20.10
C ASN A 81 -7.63 -45.52 -20.87
N PRO A 82 -7.88 -46.70 -21.46
CA PRO A 82 -9.16 -47.03 -22.08
C PRO A 82 -10.35 -47.03 -21.09
N ASP A 83 -10.09 -46.81 -19.79
CA ASP A 83 -11.08 -46.81 -18.71
C ASP A 83 -11.39 -45.41 -18.13
N GLY A 84 -10.89 -44.31 -18.73
CA GLY A 84 -10.94 -42.96 -18.12
C GLY A 84 -11.71 -41.86 -18.88
N TYR A 85 -11.93 -40.72 -18.19
CA TYR A 85 -12.48 -39.45 -18.72
C TYR A 85 -11.65 -38.25 -18.24
N THR A 86 -11.86 -37.06 -18.82
CA THR A 86 -11.23 -35.79 -18.37
C THR A 86 -12.21 -34.61 -18.42
N TRP A 87 -12.00 -33.59 -17.59
CA TRP A 87 -12.76 -32.32 -17.62
C TRP A 87 -12.15 -31.26 -18.55
N THR A 88 -10.93 -31.51 -19.05
CA THR A 88 -10.19 -30.56 -19.89
C THR A 88 -10.31 -30.92 -21.38
N PRO A 89 -10.77 -30.01 -22.26
CA PRO A 89 -10.84 -30.27 -23.70
C PRO A 89 -9.46 -30.26 -24.38
N CYS A 90 -9.32 -30.95 -25.52
CA CYS A 90 -8.13 -30.86 -26.37
C CYS A 90 -8.10 -29.62 -27.24
N ASN A 91 -6.89 -29.15 -27.55
CA ASN A 91 -6.67 -28.10 -28.55
C ASN A 91 -7.05 -28.51 -29.98
N THR A 92 -7.09 -29.81 -30.32
CA THR A 92 -7.60 -30.31 -31.63
C THR A 92 -9.11 -30.17 -31.81
N HIS A 93 -9.87 -29.86 -30.76
CA HIS A 93 -11.34 -29.80 -30.78
C HIS A 93 -11.91 -28.38 -30.70
N ASN A 94 -11.08 -27.35 -30.90
CA ASN A 94 -11.53 -25.95 -30.93
C ASN A 94 -12.14 -25.53 -32.29
N GLY A 95 -12.62 -26.48 -33.10
CA GLY A 95 -13.23 -26.24 -34.41
C GLY A 95 -14.19 -27.37 -34.86
N ASN A 96 -15.04 -27.07 -35.85
CA ASN A 96 -15.99 -28.00 -36.50
C ASN A 96 -15.27 -29.07 -37.35
N VAL A 97 -14.37 -29.85 -36.77
CA VAL A 97 -13.78 -31.01 -37.43
C VAL A 97 -14.76 -32.17 -37.34
N GLY A 98 -15.27 -32.58 -38.51
CA GLY A 98 -16.28 -33.62 -38.63
C GLY A 98 -15.84 -34.97 -38.04
N VAL A 99 -16.84 -35.81 -37.82
CA VAL A 99 -16.83 -37.28 -37.57
C VAL A 99 -15.81 -38.15 -38.33
N GLY A 100 -14.99 -37.59 -39.21
CA GLY A 100 -13.99 -38.29 -40.00
C GLY A 100 -12.60 -38.29 -39.36
N GLY A 101 -12.25 -39.39 -38.70
CA GLY A 101 -10.91 -39.99 -38.79
C GLY A 101 -9.72 -39.25 -38.18
N HIS A 102 -9.79 -38.82 -36.91
CA HIS A 102 -8.57 -38.52 -36.15
C HIS A 102 -8.49 -39.30 -34.82
N ASP A 103 -7.31 -39.89 -34.63
CA ASP A 103 -7.00 -41.04 -33.77
C ASP A 103 -6.79 -40.65 -32.30
N CYS A 104 -7.89 -40.51 -31.56
CA CYS A 104 -7.85 -40.61 -30.11
C CYS A 104 -8.52 -41.93 -29.69
N ASN A 105 -7.69 -42.85 -29.17
CA ASN A 105 -7.90 -44.21 -28.61
C ASN A 105 -9.27 -44.91 -28.81
N THR A 106 -9.26 -46.05 -29.47
CA THR A 106 -10.46 -46.85 -29.75
C THR A 106 -10.52 -48.05 -28.82
N PHE A 107 -11.37 -48.04 -27.79
CA PHE A 107 -11.64 -49.29 -27.07
C PHE A 107 -12.22 -50.32 -28.05
N GLY A 108 -11.40 -51.31 -28.42
CA GLY A 108 -11.75 -52.37 -29.37
C GLY A 108 -11.89 -51.95 -30.85
N GLY A 109 -11.26 -50.85 -31.31
CA GLY A 109 -11.26 -50.41 -32.73
C GLY A 109 -12.54 -49.68 -33.18
N GLY A 110 -12.43 -48.55 -33.89
CA GLY A 110 -13.58 -47.83 -34.50
C GLY A 110 -13.73 -46.35 -34.10
N MET A 111 -14.88 -45.74 -34.38
CA MET A 111 -15.16 -44.32 -34.03
C MET A 111 -15.33 -44.09 -32.52
N GLN A 112 -15.24 -42.85 -32.05
CA GLN A 112 -15.30 -42.51 -30.61
C GLN A 112 -16.61 -42.95 -29.92
N CYS A 113 -17.77 -42.67 -30.54
CA CYS A 113 -19.07 -43.11 -30.05
C CYS A 113 -19.19 -44.64 -30.01
N ASN A 114 -18.61 -45.32 -31.01
CA ASN A 114 -18.52 -46.78 -31.06
C ASN A 114 -17.64 -47.32 -29.92
N GLY A 115 -16.44 -46.74 -29.73
CA GLY A 115 -15.53 -47.12 -28.65
C GLY A 115 -16.15 -46.92 -27.27
N PHE A 116 -16.89 -45.82 -27.06
CA PHE A 116 -17.61 -45.59 -25.82
C PHE A 116 -18.73 -46.62 -25.62
N ALA A 117 -19.58 -46.87 -26.63
CA ALA A 117 -20.64 -47.88 -26.54
C ALA A 117 -20.08 -49.29 -26.28
N LYS A 118 -18.94 -49.65 -26.88
CA LYS A 118 -18.21 -50.89 -26.57
C LYS A 118 -17.74 -50.92 -25.12
N LYS A 119 -17.24 -49.80 -24.59
CA LYS A 119 -16.78 -49.71 -23.22
C LYS A 119 -17.92 -49.88 -22.23
N LEU A 120 -19.04 -49.18 -22.45
CA LEU A 120 -20.23 -49.31 -21.61
C LEU A 120 -20.73 -50.76 -21.59
N GLY A 121 -20.81 -51.40 -22.76
CA GLY A 121 -21.15 -52.81 -22.87
C GLY A 121 -20.17 -53.74 -22.14
N TYR A 122 -18.86 -53.51 -22.29
CA TYR A 122 -17.84 -54.31 -21.62
C TYR A 122 -17.89 -54.14 -20.10
N ASP A 123 -18.04 -52.92 -19.61
CA ASP A 123 -18.06 -52.67 -18.18
C ASP A 123 -19.31 -53.25 -17.51
N ILE A 124 -20.46 -53.29 -18.17
CA ILE A 124 -21.68 -53.85 -17.56
C ILE A 124 -21.92 -55.34 -17.85
N TYR A 125 -21.44 -55.87 -18.98
CA TYR A 125 -21.68 -57.25 -19.40
C TYR A 125 -20.43 -58.12 -19.49
N GLY A 126 -19.24 -57.57 -19.18
CA GLY A 126 -17.95 -58.26 -19.35
C GLY A 126 -17.60 -58.59 -20.81
N SER A 127 -18.36 -58.07 -21.77
CA SER A 127 -18.24 -58.38 -23.20
C SER A 127 -18.66 -57.18 -24.07
N THR A 128 -18.16 -57.11 -25.30
CA THR A 128 -18.49 -56.00 -26.21
C THR A 128 -19.69 -56.35 -27.09
N TYR A 129 -20.43 -55.32 -27.52
CA TYR A 129 -21.62 -55.53 -28.36
C TYR A 129 -21.33 -56.27 -29.68
N THR A 130 -20.09 -56.24 -30.16
CA THR A 130 -19.66 -56.98 -31.35
C THR A 130 -19.74 -58.51 -31.19
N SER A 131 -19.77 -59.01 -29.96
CA SER A 131 -20.00 -60.43 -29.65
C SER A 131 -21.47 -60.80 -29.39
N TRP A 132 -22.39 -59.82 -29.41
CA TRP A 132 -23.79 -60.05 -29.10
C TRP A 132 -24.63 -60.34 -30.35
N GLY A 133 -25.81 -60.94 -30.14
CA GLY A 133 -26.78 -61.18 -31.19
C GLY A 133 -27.44 -59.90 -31.72
N ARG A 134 -28.02 -59.97 -32.92
CA ARG A 134 -28.81 -58.89 -33.51
C ARG A 134 -30.21 -58.82 -32.88
N GLY A 135 -30.67 -57.61 -32.60
CA GLY A 135 -32.00 -57.31 -32.05
C GLY A 135 -32.94 -56.59 -33.02
N SER A 136 -34.14 -56.28 -32.54
CA SER A 136 -35.13 -55.44 -33.25
C SER A 136 -35.47 -54.19 -32.43
N ILE A 137 -35.88 -53.11 -33.11
CA ILE A 137 -36.23 -51.84 -32.45
C ILE A 137 -37.49 -51.96 -31.58
N GLU A 138 -38.40 -52.88 -31.89
CA GLU A 138 -39.62 -53.11 -31.11
C GLU A 138 -39.29 -53.71 -29.74
N ASN A 139 -38.28 -54.59 -29.68
CA ASN A 139 -37.88 -55.31 -28.48
C ASN A 139 -36.64 -54.72 -27.81
N ALA A 140 -36.17 -53.55 -28.28
CA ALA A 140 -34.96 -52.93 -27.77
C ALA A 140 -35.14 -52.53 -26.30
N LYS A 141 -34.20 -52.94 -25.46
CA LYS A 141 -34.27 -52.83 -24.00
C LYS A 141 -33.07 -52.07 -23.43
N CYS A 142 -33.17 -51.71 -22.15
CA CYS A 142 -32.07 -51.08 -21.43
C CYS A 142 -30.80 -51.95 -21.50
N GLY A 143 -29.71 -51.31 -21.87
CA GLY A 143 -28.37 -51.86 -22.07
C GLY A 143 -28.10 -52.44 -23.46
N ASP A 144 -29.08 -52.51 -24.37
CA ASP A 144 -28.80 -52.80 -25.78
C ASP A 144 -27.95 -51.67 -26.40
N VAL A 145 -27.12 -52.01 -27.40
CA VAL A 145 -26.38 -51.01 -28.18
C VAL A 145 -27.04 -50.82 -29.53
N ILE A 146 -27.29 -49.56 -29.89
CA ILE A 146 -27.87 -49.18 -31.17
C ILE A 146 -26.85 -48.40 -32.00
N HIS A 147 -26.74 -48.76 -33.28
CA HIS A 147 -26.11 -47.97 -34.33
C HIS A 147 -27.19 -47.46 -35.28
N TYR A 148 -27.39 -46.16 -35.40
CA TYR A 148 -28.49 -45.60 -36.20
C TYR A 148 -28.07 -44.38 -37.03
N TYR A 149 -28.86 -44.11 -38.07
CA TYR A 149 -28.77 -42.94 -38.96
C TYR A 149 -30.08 -42.15 -38.88
N GLY A 150 -30.03 -40.84 -39.14
CA GLY A 150 -31.16 -39.93 -38.89
C GLY A 150 -31.28 -39.55 -37.40
N ALA A 151 -32.38 -38.92 -36.98
CA ALA A 151 -32.57 -38.47 -35.59
C ALA A 151 -31.40 -37.62 -34.99
N GLY A 152 -30.76 -36.79 -35.84
CA GLY A 152 -29.63 -35.95 -35.46
C GLY A 152 -28.27 -36.67 -35.44
N ALA A 153 -28.21 -37.93 -35.87
CA ALA A 153 -26.95 -38.64 -36.12
C ALA A 153 -26.29 -38.19 -37.42
N ASP A 154 -24.97 -38.37 -37.50
CA ASP A 154 -24.20 -38.06 -38.71
C ASP A 154 -24.65 -38.91 -39.91
N ALA A 155 -24.85 -38.25 -41.05
CA ALA A 155 -25.38 -38.89 -42.25
C ALA A 155 -24.39 -39.86 -42.93
N SER A 156 -23.08 -39.67 -42.75
CA SER A 156 -22.03 -40.46 -43.39
C SER A 156 -21.68 -41.71 -42.59
N TYR A 157 -21.77 -41.65 -41.26
CA TYR A 157 -21.25 -42.70 -40.39
C TYR A 157 -22.25 -43.24 -39.35
N GLY A 158 -23.37 -42.54 -39.13
CA GLY A 158 -24.33 -42.90 -38.09
C GLY A 158 -23.78 -42.66 -36.68
N HIS A 159 -24.54 -43.05 -35.66
CA HIS A 159 -24.18 -42.85 -34.26
C HIS A 159 -24.38 -44.13 -33.44
N TRP A 160 -23.43 -44.39 -32.52
CA TRP A 160 -23.46 -45.54 -31.62
C TRP A 160 -23.75 -45.08 -30.21
N ALA A 161 -24.74 -45.68 -29.58
CA ALA A 161 -25.14 -45.38 -28.22
C ALA A 161 -25.64 -46.63 -27.50
N MET A 162 -25.55 -46.64 -26.18
CA MET A 162 -26.24 -47.62 -25.35
C MET A 162 -27.63 -47.08 -25.01
N ILE A 163 -28.66 -47.91 -25.15
CA ILE A 163 -30.02 -47.58 -24.72
C ILE A 163 -30.05 -47.67 -23.19
N ILE A 164 -30.41 -46.59 -22.49
CA ILE A 164 -30.50 -46.57 -21.03
C ILE A 164 -31.95 -46.45 -20.52
N GLY A 165 -32.89 -46.21 -21.42
CA GLY A 165 -34.30 -46.09 -21.10
C GLY A 165 -35.17 -46.21 -22.34
N ARG A 166 -36.43 -46.58 -22.15
CA ARG A 166 -37.43 -46.62 -23.21
C ARG A 166 -38.80 -46.29 -22.66
N ASP A 167 -39.51 -45.42 -23.37
CA ASP A 167 -40.94 -45.16 -23.19
C ASP A 167 -41.64 -45.11 -24.56
N GLY A 168 -42.44 -46.12 -24.85
CA GLY A 168 -43.11 -46.28 -26.15
C GLY A 168 -42.12 -46.30 -27.32
N THR A 169 -42.22 -45.29 -28.20
CA THR A 169 -41.32 -45.08 -29.35
C THR A 169 -40.12 -44.19 -29.02
N THR A 170 -39.97 -43.74 -27.78
CA THR A 170 -38.84 -42.89 -27.36
C THR A 170 -37.82 -43.75 -26.63
N ILE A 171 -36.55 -43.64 -27.04
CA ILE A 171 -35.42 -44.27 -26.34
C ILE A 171 -34.50 -43.19 -25.76
N THR A 172 -33.98 -43.45 -24.56
CA THR A 172 -33.02 -42.61 -23.86
C THR A 172 -31.62 -43.21 -24.03
N LEU A 173 -30.61 -42.38 -24.27
CA LEU A 173 -29.27 -42.82 -24.64
C LEU A 173 -28.20 -42.45 -23.61
N GLY A 174 -27.26 -43.38 -23.42
CA GLY A 174 -25.93 -43.14 -22.90
C GLY A 174 -24.94 -43.14 -24.06
N GLU A 175 -24.35 -41.98 -24.34
CA GLU A 175 -23.58 -41.76 -25.56
C GLU A 175 -22.38 -40.83 -25.34
N ALA A 176 -21.46 -40.82 -26.29
CA ALA A 176 -20.40 -39.82 -26.35
C ALA A 176 -20.25 -39.37 -27.79
N ASN A 177 -19.83 -38.13 -27.98
CA ASN A 177 -19.53 -37.56 -29.30
C ASN A 177 -20.77 -37.32 -30.20
N ALA A 178 -21.97 -37.18 -29.63
CA ALA A 178 -23.11 -36.64 -30.37
C ALA A 178 -22.85 -35.16 -30.71
N GLY A 179 -22.68 -34.84 -32.00
CA GLY A 179 -22.34 -33.50 -32.48
C GLY A 179 -20.84 -33.15 -32.53
N GLY A 180 -19.94 -34.14 -32.48
CA GLY A 180 -18.51 -33.98 -32.85
C GLY A 180 -17.56 -33.41 -31.79
N ARG A 181 -17.98 -33.38 -30.50
CA ARG A 181 -17.21 -32.73 -29.41
C ARG A 181 -16.70 -33.68 -28.32
N CYS A 182 -16.79 -35.00 -28.52
CA CYS A 182 -16.32 -36.03 -27.57
C CYS A 182 -16.93 -35.98 -26.15
N LYS A 183 -17.99 -35.19 -25.92
CA LYS A 183 -18.61 -35.08 -24.60
C LYS A 183 -19.49 -36.28 -24.30
N ILE A 184 -19.33 -36.82 -23.11
CA ILE A 184 -20.19 -37.85 -22.53
C ILE A 184 -21.53 -37.20 -22.22
N SER A 185 -22.61 -37.86 -22.66
CA SER A 185 -23.97 -37.42 -22.46
C SER A 185 -24.83 -38.59 -22.02
N TRP A 186 -25.57 -38.39 -20.92
CA TRP A 186 -26.59 -39.32 -20.46
C TRP A 186 -27.96 -38.63 -20.51
N GLY A 187 -28.97 -39.31 -21.04
CA GLY A 187 -30.36 -38.83 -20.97
C GLY A 187 -30.91 -38.25 -22.27
N ARG A 188 -30.12 -38.11 -23.34
CA ARG A 188 -30.68 -37.65 -24.62
C ARG A 188 -31.70 -38.65 -25.12
N SER A 189 -32.89 -38.15 -25.43
CA SER A 189 -33.99 -38.97 -25.91
C SER A 189 -34.20 -38.77 -27.41
N ILE A 190 -34.41 -39.86 -28.14
CA ILE A 190 -34.74 -39.83 -29.56
C ILE A 190 -35.98 -40.68 -29.84
N ASN A 191 -36.79 -40.22 -30.78
CA ASN A 191 -37.93 -40.99 -31.26
C ASN A 191 -37.44 -42.00 -32.31
N THR A 192 -37.77 -43.28 -32.14
CA THR A 192 -37.36 -44.35 -33.06
C THR A 192 -37.94 -44.19 -34.46
N THR A 193 -39.05 -43.47 -34.61
CA THR A 193 -39.65 -43.19 -35.93
C THR A 193 -38.91 -42.13 -36.73
N SER A 194 -37.98 -41.37 -36.13
CA SER A 194 -37.18 -40.35 -36.82
C SER A 194 -35.82 -40.88 -37.32
N MET A 195 -35.55 -42.16 -37.12
CA MET A 195 -34.36 -42.84 -37.65
C MET A 195 -34.59 -43.27 -39.10
N SER A 196 -33.62 -43.02 -39.97
CA SER A 196 -33.68 -43.46 -41.38
C SER A 196 -33.22 -44.91 -41.56
N SER A 197 -32.33 -45.41 -40.70
CA SER A 197 -31.90 -46.81 -40.64
C SER A 197 -31.22 -47.10 -39.31
N TYR A 198 -31.20 -48.37 -38.87
CA TYR A 198 -30.56 -48.78 -37.62
C TYR A 198 -30.12 -50.24 -37.61
N VAL A 199 -29.22 -50.55 -36.68
CA VAL A 199 -28.82 -51.89 -36.26
C VAL A 199 -28.82 -51.92 -34.74
N ILE A 200 -29.45 -52.94 -34.16
CA ILE A 200 -29.43 -53.18 -32.71
C ILE A 200 -28.64 -54.43 -32.41
N TYR A 201 -27.78 -54.31 -31.40
CA TYR A 201 -27.05 -55.39 -30.77
C TYR A 201 -27.68 -55.64 -29.41
N SER A 202 -28.36 -56.77 -29.28
CA SER A 202 -29.13 -57.09 -28.08
C SER A 202 -28.21 -57.60 -26.99
N ALA A 203 -28.18 -56.89 -25.86
CA ALA A 203 -27.40 -57.27 -24.71
C ALA A 203 -27.83 -58.63 -24.14
N PRO A 204 -26.89 -59.38 -23.52
CA PRO A 204 -27.14 -60.70 -22.95
C PRO A 204 -28.29 -60.74 -21.91
N TRP A 205 -28.46 -59.66 -21.14
CA TRP A 205 -29.58 -59.45 -20.24
C TRP A 205 -29.95 -57.96 -20.20
N THR A 206 -31.13 -57.62 -19.69
CA THR A 206 -31.54 -56.22 -19.51
C THR A 206 -30.73 -55.59 -18.39
N ALA A 207 -30.10 -54.44 -18.65
CA ALA A 207 -29.41 -53.68 -17.61
C ALA A 207 -30.42 -53.14 -16.58
N SER A 208 -30.05 -53.20 -15.30
CA SER A 208 -30.80 -52.56 -14.22
C SER A 208 -30.59 -51.04 -14.26
N TYR A 209 -31.69 -50.29 -14.17
CA TYR A 209 -31.69 -48.85 -13.97
C TYR A 209 -32.27 -48.58 -12.58
N SER A 210 -31.42 -48.30 -11.59
CA SER A 210 -31.89 -47.81 -10.29
C SER A 210 -32.14 -46.32 -10.41
N SER A 211 -33.38 -45.88 -10.19
CA SER A 211 -33.67 -44.45 -9.99
C SER A 211 -32.93 -43.99 -8.74
N ASP A 212 -32.10 -42.99 -8.86
CA ASP A 212 -31.48 -42.36 -7.71
C ASP A 212 -32.54 -41.65 -6.86
N THR A 213 -32.55 -41.97 -5.56
CA THR A 213 -33.45 -41.39 -4.55
C THR A 213 -32.67 -40.63 -3.48
N GLU A 214 -31.34 -40.57 -3.59
CA GLU A 214 -30.50 -39.83 -2.66
C GLU A 214 -30.56 -38.35 -3.03
N SER A 215 -30.66 -37.47 -2.03
CA SER A 215 -30.68 -36.03 -2.28
C SER A 215 -29.27 -35.45 -2.17
N PRO A 216 -28.98 -34.35 -2.88
CA PRO A 216 -27.70 -33.66 -2.74
C PRO A 216 -27.35 -33.33 -1.30
N ILE A 217 -26.07 -33.40 -0.97
CA ILE A 217 -25.53 -32.99 0.32
C ILE A 217 -24.97 -31.58 0.19
N ILE A 218 -25.38 -30.69 1.08
CA ILE A 218 -24.86 -29.31 1.21
C ILE A 218 -24.05 -29.23 2.52
N GLY A 219 -22.81 -28.76 2.44
CA GLY A 219 -21.90 -28.64 3.58
C GLY A 219 -21.07 -27.35 3.54
N ASP A 220 -20.22 -27.16 4.54
CA ASP A 220 -19.21 -26.09 4.63
C ASP A 220 -19.68 -24.69 4.18
N ILE A 221 -20.86 -24.28 4.63
CA ILE A 221 -21.45 -22.99 4.26
C ILE A 221 -20.63 -21.86 4.89
N ARG A 222 -20.20 -20.90 4.08
CA ARG A 222 -19.44 -19.72 4.53
C ARG A 222 -20.00 -18.46 3.89
N ILE A 223 -20.07 -17.40 4.70
CA ILE A 223 -20.33 -16.04 4.25
C ILE A 223 -19.00 -15.28 4.26
N THR A 224 -18.70 -14.61 3.16
CA THR A 224 -17.50 -13.79 2.99
C THR A 224 -17.84 -12.48 2.28
N ASP A 225 -16.87 -11.55 2.25
CA ASP A 225 -16.99 -10.30 1.48
C ASP A 225 -18.25 -9.49 1.84
N ILE A 226 -18.56 -9.39 3.13
CA ILE A 226 -19.68 -8.59 3.63
C ILE A 226 -19.29 -7.12 3.52
N ASN A 227 -20.07 -6.35 2.77
CA ASN A 227 -19.90 -4.91 2.60
C ASN A 227 -21.27 -4.27 2.32
N LYS A 228 -21.31 -2.94 2.22
CA LYS A 228 -22.54 -2.16 2.01
C LYS A 228 -23.38 -2.57 0.79
N ASP A 229 -22.76 -3.23 -0.20
CA ASP A 229 -23.41 -3.65 -1.45
C ASP A 229 -23.91 -5.10 -1.39
N GLY A 230 -23.48 -5.87 -0.38
CA GLY A 230 -23.94 -7.23 -0.13
C GLY A 230 -22.85 -8.18 0.37
N TYR A 231 -22.99 -9.47 0.05
CA TYR A 231 -22.15 -10.53 0.61
C TYR A 231 -22.04 -11.72 -0.35
N THR A 232 -21.01 -12.55 -0.15
CA THR A 232 -20.83 -13.79 -0.91
C THR A 232 -21.16 -15.00 -0.05
N VAL A 233 -21.98 -15.91 -0.57
CA VAL A 233 -22.26 -17.21 0.05
C VAL A 233 -21.53 -18.29 -0.73
N THR A 234 -20.81 -19.15 -0.02
CA THR A 234 -20.15 -20.33 -0.59
C THR A 234 -20.53 -21.57 0.20
N CYS A 235 -20.59 -22.74 -0.45
CA CYS A 235 -20.83 -24.02 0.21
C CYS A 235 -20.20 -25.17 -0.58
N THR A 236 -19.99 -26.31 0.09
CA THR A 236 -19.72 -27.57 -0.59
C THR A 236 -21.02 -28.23 -1.01
N VAL A 237 -21.03 -28.81 -2.22
CA VAL A 237 -22.15 -29.59 -2.76
C VAL A 237 -21.65 -30.88 -3.36
N SER A 238 -22.32 -31.99 -3.07
CA SER A 238 -21.99 -33.30 -3.61
C SER A 238 -23.24 -34.17 -3.70
N ASP A 239 -23.26 -35.05 -4.68
CA ASP A 239 -24.36 -35.97 -4.90
C ASP A 239 -23.85 -37.21 -5.65
N ASN A 240 -24.53 -38.35 -5.52
CA ASN A 240 -24.13 -39.63 -6.12
C ASN A 240 -24.35 -39.68 -7.65
N VAL A 241 -25.22 -38.84 -8.21
CA VAL A 241 -25.45 -38.67 -9.66
C VAL A 241 -25.04 -37.30 -10.18
N GLY A 242 -24.65 -36.40 -9.28
CA GLY A 242 -24.04 -35.11 -9.59
C GLY A 242 -25.04 -33.96 -9.54
N VAL A 243 -24.55 -32.80 -9.13
CA VAL A 243 -25.34 -31.59 -8.90
C VAL A 243 -25.54 -30.83 -10.22
N THR A 244 -26.78 -30.56 -10.60
CA THR A 244 -27.14 -29.86 -11.85
C THR A 244 -27.35 -28.37 -11.66
N ALA A 245 -27.79 -27.94 -10.47
CA ALA A 245 -28.00 -26.54 -10.16
C ALA A 245 -27.90 -26.29 -8.65
N VAL A 246 -27.44 -25.08 -8.30
CA VAL A 246 -27.54 -24.55 -6.93
C VAL A 246 -28.14 -23.15 -6.99
N LYS A 247 -29.17 -22.91 -6.18
CA LYS A 247 -29.89 -21.63 -6.12
C LYS A 247 -29.75 -21.01 -4.74
N PHE A 248 -29.69 -19.69 -4.70
CA PHE A 248 -29.50 -18.88 -3.50
C PHE A 248 -30.66 -17.88 -3.34
N PRO A 249 -31.87 -18.31 -2.96
CA PRO A 249 -32.93 -17.37 -2.63
C PRO A 249 -32.54 -16.48 -1.46
N SER A 250 -32.60 -15.16 -1.70
CA SER A 250 -32.16 -14.14 -0.74
C SER A 250 -33.21 -13.04 -0.57
N TRP A 251 -33.32 -12.52 0.66
CA TRP A 251 -34.24 -11.44 1.00
C TRP A 251 -33.80 -10.67 2.25
N CYS A 252 -34.38 -9.49 2.44
CA CYS A 252 -34.24 -8.71 3.65
C CYS A 252 -35.29 -9.14 4.69
N THR A 253 -34.85 -9.61 5.85
CA THR A 253 -35.71 -10.14 6.91
C THR A 253 -36.49 -9.07 7.67
N ASP A 254 -36.05 -7.81 7.59
CA ASP A 254 -36.72 -6.71 8.27
C ASP A 254 -38.04 -6.29 7.61
N ILE A 255 -38.31 -6.77 6.38
CA ILE A 255 -39.53 -6.44 5.62
C ILE A 255 -40.28 -7.67 5.07
N HIS A 256 -39.60 -8.81 4.91
CA HIS A 256 -40.18 -10.04 4.36
C HIS A 256 -39.72 -11.27 5.15
N GLN A 257 -40.51 -12.35 5.17
CA GLN A 257 -40.13 -13.63 5.80
C GLN A 257 -39.73 -14.71 4.78
N GLY A 258 -39.45 -14.31 3.53
CA GLY A 258 -38.95 -15.17 2.47
C GLY A 258 -39.94 -15.41 1.33
N GLU A 259 -41.20 -15.00 1.50
CA GLU A 259 -42.24 -15.04 0.45
C GLU A 259 -41.85 -14.29 -0.82
N ASP A 260 -40.99 -13.27 -0.68
CA ASP A 260 -40.55 -12.37 -1.74
C ASP A 260 -39.07 -12.55 -2.12
N ALA A 261 -38.47 -13.68 -1.75
CA ALA A 261 -37.08 -13.98 -2.05
C ALA A 261 -36.78 -13.92 -3.55
N VAL A 262 -35.63 -13.33 -3.89
CA VAL A 262 -35.09 -13.36 -5.25
C VAL A 262 -34.19 -14.58 -5.38
N TRP A 263 -34.53 -15.48 -6.31
CA TRP A 263 -33.81 -16.73 -6.54
C TRP A 263 -32.60 -16.52 -7.42
N LEU A 264 -31.43 -16.39 -6.79
CA LEU A 264 -30.18 -16.14 -7.50
C LEU A 264 -29.53 -17.45 -7.97
N ASP A 265 -28.93 -17.42 -9.16
CA ASP A 265 -28.16 -18.53 -9.70
C ASP A 265 -26.78 -18.64 -9.06
N GLY A 266 -26.43 -19.84 -8.61
CA GLY A 266 -25.10 -20.18 -8.12
C GLY A 266 -24.17 -20.65 -9.23
N SER A 267 -22.90 -20.29 -9.13
CA SER A 267 -21.84 -20.89 -9.95
C SER A 267 -21.30 -22.13 -9.25
N VAL A 268 -21.25 -23.26 -9.95
CA VAL A 268 -20.69 -24.54 -9.44
C VAL A 268 -19.36 -24.82 -10.12
N ASN A 269 -18.31 -25.02 -9.35
CA ASN A 269 -16.98 -25.43 -9.83
C ASN A 269 -16.47 -26.61 -8.97
N GLY A 270 -16.43 -27.80 -9.57
CA GLY A 270 -16.22 -29.03 -8.81
C GLY A 270 -17.30 -29.21 -7.75
N ASN A 271 -16.88 -29.43 -6.49
CA ASN A 271 -17.79 -29.59 -5.36
C ASN A 271 -18.08 -28.28 -4.61
N THR A 272 -17.77 -27.12 -5.20
CA THR A 272 -18.00 -25.82 -4.56
C THR A 272 -19.02 -24.99 -5.33
N ALA A 273 -20.07 -24.57 -4.64
CA ALA A 273 -21.05 -23.62 -5.15
C ALA A 273 -20.84 -22.24 -4.51
N SER A 274 -21.00 -21.18 -5.30
CA SER A 274 -20.83 -19.79 -4.85
C SER A 274 -21.84 -18.85 -5.50
N CYS A 275 -22.31 -17.87 -4.74
CA CYS A 275 -23.16 -16.79 -5.22
C CYS A 275 -22.84 -15.47 -4.50
N ARG A 276 -22.65 -14.40 -5.28
CA ARG A 276 -22.60 -13.02 -4.75
C ARG A 276 -24.02 -12.48 -4.68
N VAL A 277 -24.49 -12.19 -3.48
CA VAL A 277 -25.78 -11.56 -3.23
C VAL A 277 -25.57 -10.05 -3.23
N ASN A 278 -25.95 -9.38 -4.32
CA ASN A 278 -25.96 -7.91 -4.39
C ASN A 278 -27.33 -7.41 -3.91
N ILE A 279 -27.38 -6.65 -2.83
CA ILE A 279 -28.66 -6.24 -2.23
C ILE A 279 -29.49 -5.34 -3.16
N SER A 280 -28.84 -4.62 -4.07
CA SER A 280 -29.48 -3.82 -5.12
C SER A 280 -30.34 -4.64 -6.09
N SER A 281 -30.05 -5.93 -6.22
CA SER A 281 -30.83 -6.87 -7.05
C SER A 281 -32.01 -7.50 -6.32
N LEU A 282 -32.11 -7.31 -5.00
CA LEU A 282 -33.20 -7.83 -4.19
C LEU A 282 -34.41 -6.90 -4.24
N LYS A 283 -35.62 -7.43 -4.00
CA LYS A 283 -36.85 -6.63 -4.00
C LYS A 283 -36.87 -5.53 -2.93
N SER A 284 -36.08 -5.70 -1.87
CA SER A 284 -35.88 -4.69 -0.83
C SER A 284 -35.19 -3.42 -1.33
N GLY A 285 -34.50 -3.50 -2.48
CA GLY A 285 -33.55 -2.49 -2.92
C GLY A 285 -32.32 -2.38 -2.01
N GLU A 286 -31.51 -1.36 -2.26
CA GLU A 286 -30.32 -1.03 -1.48
C GLU A 286 -30.69 -0.41 -0.13
N ARG A 287 -30.91 -1.26 0.88
CA ARG A 287 -31.21 -0.82 2.23
C ARG A 287 -30.31 -1.45 3.27
N GLU A 288 -30.05 -0.68 4.32
CA GLU A 288 -29.48 -1.21 5.56
C GLU A 288 -30.46 -2.17 6.22
N GLY A 289 -29.93 -3.21 6.86
CA GLY A 289 -30.73 -4.14 7.64
C GLY A 289 -30.23 -5.58 7.59
N ASN A 290 -31.08 -6.49 8.07
CA ASN A 290 -30.79 -7.91 8.14
C ASN A 290 -31.22 -8.64 6.86
N TYR A 291 -30.36 -9.53 6.38
CA TYR A 291 -30.56 -10.34 5.19
C TYR A 291 -30.40 -11.82 5.50
N MET A 292 -31.11 -12.64 4.73
CA MET A 292 -31.03 -14.09 4.82
C MET A 292 -30.92 -14.68 3.42
N THR A 293 -30.16 -15.78 3.34
CA THR A 293 -30.04 -16.59 2.13
C THR A 293 -30.29 -18.04 2.51
N HIS A 294 -31.11 -18.74 1.73
CA HIS A 294 -31.16 -20.20 1.75
C HIS A 294 -30.39 -20.75 0.54
N ILE A 295 -30.02 -22.02 0.59
CA ILE A 295 -29.34 -22.74 -0.48
C ILE A 295 -30.22 -23.91 -0.87
N TYR A 296 -30.47 -24.07 -2.17
CA TYR A 296 -31.14 -25.24 -2.75
C TYR A 296 -30.24 -25.88 -3.77
N ALA A 297 -29.91 -27.16 -3.60
CA ALA A 297 -29.14 -27.95 -4.55
C ALA A 297 -30.05 -28.99 -5.20
N TYR A 298 -29.89 -29.18 -6.52
CA TYR A 298 -30.66 -30.12 -7.34
C TYR A 298 -29.70 -31.07 -8.05
N ASP A 299 -30.05 -32.35 -8.15
CA ASP A 299 -29.29 -33.34 -8.93
C ASP A 299 -29.87 -33.57 -10.34
N ALA A 300 -29.33 -34.56 -11.05
CA ALA A 300 -29.77 -34.95 -12.38
C ALA A 300 -31.01 -35.86 -12.40
N ALA A 301 -31.32 -36.51 -11.27
CA ALA A 301 -32.51 -37.35 -11.08
C ALA A 301 -33.74 -36.52 -10.67
N GLY A 302 -33.55 -35.25 -10.31
CA GLY A 302 -34.57 -34.34 -9.83
C GLY A 302 -34.76 -34.35 -8.32
N ASN A 303 -33.91 -35.03 -7.55
CA ASN A 303 -33.91 -34.87 -6.10
C ASN A 303 -33.27 -33.53 -5.73
N TRP A 304 -33.61 -33.05 -4.55
CA TRP A 304 -33.15 -31.75 -4.07
C TRP A 304 -32.98 -31.74 -2.57
N GLN A 305 -32.08 -30.89 -2.11
CA GLN A 305 -31.88 -30.60 -0.70
C GLN A 305 -31.81 -29.10 -0.49
N SER A 306 -32.20 -28.65 0.71
CA SER A 306 -32.01 -27.27 1.12
C SER A 306 -31.19 -27.15 2.41
N ALA A 307 -30.44 -26.07 2.52
CA ALA A 307 -29.77 -25.67 3.74
C ALA A 307 -29.97 -24.18 3.99
N VAL A 308 -30.07 -23.79 5.25
CA VAL A 308 -30.13 -22.37 5.66
C VAL A 308 -28.71 -21.89 5.93
N VAL A 309 -28.37 -20.69 5.42
CA VAL A 309 -27.06 -20.07 5.64
C VAL A 309 -26.98 -19.56 7.08
N SER A 310 -26.69 -20.47 8.02
CA SER A 310 -26.54 -20.24 9.46
C SER A 310 -27.80 -19.75 10.21
N ALA A 311 -27.80 -19.88 11.54
CA ALA A 311 -28.90 -19.46 12.41
C ALA A 311 -28.99 -17.93 12.63
N ASN A 312 -28.03 -17.15 12.09
CA ASN A 312 -27.95 -15.70 12.28
C ASN A 312 -28.14 -14.96 10.95
N THR A 313 -28.89 -13.86 10.98
CA THR A 313 -29.06 -12.95 9.85
C THR A 313 -27.77 -12.21 9.51
N ILE A 314 -27.51 -11.96 8.22
CA ILE A 314 -26.40 -11.11 7.74
C ILE A 314 -26.82 -9.65 7.85
N TYR A 315 -26.21 -8.89 8.75
CA TYR A 315 -26.45 -7.44 8.83
C TYR A 315 -25.61 -6.72 7.77
N ILE A 316 -26.25 -5.89 6.95
CA ILE A 316 -25.60 -5.02 5.98
C ILE A 316 -25.72 -3.58 6.46
N ASP A 317 -24.58 -3.04 6.86
CA ASP A 317 -24.40 -1.66 7.30
C ASP A 317 -24.20 -0.73 6.09
N ARG A 318 -25.01 0.33 6.04
CA ARG A 318 -24.90 1.41 5.02
C ARG A 318 -24.81 2.79 5.67
N THR A 319 -24.67 2.85 6.99
CA THR A 319 -24.53 4.09 7.72
C THR A 319 -23.14 4.64 7.43
N VAL A 320 -23.07 5.92 7.05
CA VAL A 320 -21.78 6.54 6.75
C VAL A 320 -21.10 6.99 8.05
N PRO A 321 -19.77 6.88 8.14
CA PRO A 321 -19.00 7.46 9.22
C PRO A 321 -19.33 8.95 9.44
N VAL A 322 -19.32 9.38 10.69
CA VAL A 322 -19.48 10.79 11.07
C VAL A 322 -18.12 11.35 11.47
N VAL A 323 -17.72 12.46 10.84
CA VAL A 323 -16.50 13.22 11.18
C VAL A 323 -16.89 14.59 11.72
N LYS A 324 -16.35 14.98 12.89
CA LYS A 324 -16.62 16.25 13.56
C LYS A 324 -15.39 16.77 14.32
N ASP A 325 -15.53 17.93 14.96
CA ASP A 325 -14.52 18.53 15.84
C ASP A 325 -13.14 18.71 15.17
N VAL A 326 -13.14 19.04 13.87
CA VAL A 326 -11.92 19.26 13.07
C VAL A 326 -11.16 20.48 13.60
N LYS A 327 -9.87 20.32 13.90
CA LYS A 327 -8.99 21.39 14.37
C LYS A 327 -7.63 21.32 13.70
N ILE A 328 -7.09 22.50 13.41
CA ILE A 328 -5.72 22.70 12.93
C ILE A 328 -4.90 23.28 14.10
N THR A 329 -3.75 22.66 14.39
CA THR A 329 -2.79 23.11 15.40
C THR A 329 -1.37 23.06 14.86
N ASP A 330 -0.43 23.62 15.63
CA ASP A 330 1.01 23.49 15.40
C ASP A 330 1.46 23.91 13.99
N VAL A 331 0.82 24.96 13.44
CA VAL A 331 1.21 25.55 12.16
C VAL A 331 2.58 26.20 12.34
N ASP A 332 3.60 25.60 11.74
CA ASP A 332 4.98 26.09 11.77
C ASP A 332 5.67 25.86 10.42
N ASN A 333 6.96 26.18 10.34
CA ASN A 333 7.74 26.06 9.12
C ASN A 333 7.83 24.64 8.56
N THR A 334 7.43 23.61 9.32
CA THR A 334 7.51 22.19 8.93
C THR A 334 6.15 21.56 8.61
N GLY A 335 5.08 22.36 8.62
CA GLY A 335 3.71 21.94 8.32
C GLY A 335 2.73 22.23 9.45
N TYR A 336 1.74 21.36 9.63
CA TYR A 336 0.64 21.57 10.58
C TYR A 336 0.01 20.23 11.00
N THR A 337 -0.69 20.24 12.13
CA THR A 337 -1.39 19.08 12.65
C THR A 337 -2.89 19.24 12.43
N VAL A 338 -3.54 18.21 11.88
CA VAL A 338 -5.00 18.12 11.76
C VAL A 338 -5.49 17.07 12.75
N THR A 339 -6.52 17.43 13.52
CA THR A 339 -7.21 16.50 14.42
C THR A 339 -8.70 16.50 14.12
N CYS A 340 -9.36 15.36 14.28
CA CYS A 340 -10.82 15.24 14.19
C CYS A 340 -11.33 14.08 15.04
N THR A 341 -12.62 14.10 15.37
CA THR A 341 -13.32 12.95 15.92
C THR A 341 -14.03 12.22 14.78
N ALA A 342 -13.83 10.91 14.67
CA ALA A 342 -14.54 10.07 13.69
C ALA A 342 -15.20 8.87 14.38
N THR A 343 -16.51 8.71 14.16
CA THR A 343 -17.34 7.68 14.79
C THR A 343 -18.25 7.02 13.77
N ASP A 344 -18.65 5.79 14.06
CA ASP A 344 -19.51 4.97 13.21
C ASP A 344 -20.35 4.06 14.13
N ASP A 345 -21.53 3.62 13.70
CA ASP A 345 -22.40 2.76 14.50
C ASP A 345 -21.87 1.33 14.62
N GLN A 346 -21.02 0.90 13.67
CA GLN A 346 -20.27 -0.34 13.75
C GLN A 346 -18.82 -0.07 14.16
N LYS A 347 -17.99 0.37 13.20
CA LYS A 347 -16.54 0.53 13.40
C LYS A 347 -15.91 1.31 12.27
N ILE A 348 -15.16 2.34 12.65
CA ILE A 348 -14.21 3.00 11.76
C ILE A 348 -13.05 2.04 11.42
N ASN A 349 -12.84 1.82 10.13
CA ASN A 349 -11.71 1.09 9.57
C ASN A 349 -10.45 1.97 9.54
N ARG A 350 -10.55 3.16 8.95
CA ARG A 350 -9.42 4.11 8.80
C ARG A 350 -9.90 5.54 8.56
N VAL A 351 -9.02 6.50 8.84
CA VAL A 351 -9.21 7.92 8.51
C VAL A 351 -7.98 8.43 7.76
N GLN A 352 -8.18 8.91 6.54
CA GLN A 352 -7.14 9.38 5.62
C GLN A 352 -7.13 10.90 5.51
N PHE A 353 -5.94 11.47 5.38
CA PHE A 353 -5.68 12.91 5.31
C PHE A 353 -4.93 13.30 4.02
N PRO A 354 -5.50 13.01 2.82
CA PRO A 354 -4.88 13.46 1.57
C PRO A 354 -4.72 14.98 1.57
N THR A 355 -3.51 15.40 1.24
CA THR A 355 -3.07 16.79 1.30
C THR A 355 -2.29 17.13 0.03
N TRP A 356 -2.41 18.36 -0.44
CA TRP A 356 -1.62 18.91 -1.56
C TRP A 356 -1.45 20.43 -1.37
N THR A 357 -0.47 21.03 -2.03
CA THR A 357 -0.30 22.50 -2.00
C THR A 357 -0.97 23.22 -3.17
N GLU A 358 -1.15 24.53 -3.08
CA GLU A 358 -1.63 25.34 -4.20
C GLU A 358 -0.61 25.41 -5.36
N LYS A 359 0.67 25.20 -5.08
CA LYS A 359 1.74 25.27 -6.07
C LYS A 359 1.68 24.01 -6.92
N ASP A 360 1.71 24.20 -8.24
CA ASP A 360 1.71 23.13 -9.26
C ASP A 360 0.55 22.11 -9.22
N GLY A 361 -0.40 22.25 -8.29
CA GLY A 361 -1.68 21.55 -8.28
C GLY A 361 -1.70 20.39 -7.30
N GLN A 362 -2.05 19.18 -7.75
CA GLN A 362 -2.03 17.96 -6.92
C GLN A 362 -0.83 17.07 -7.26
N ASP A 363 0.27 17.66 -7.71
CA ASP A 363 1.50 16.95 -8.09
C ASP A 363 2.19 16.31 -6.87
N ASP A 364 1.97 16.88 -5.69
CA ASP A 364 2.49 16.44 -4.40
C ASP A 364 1.48 15.60 -3.59
N LEU A 365 0.35 15.20 -4.20
CA LEU A 365 -0.62 14.34 -3.55
C LEU A 365 -0.05 12.93 -3.38
N CYS A 366 -0.11 12.41 -2.15
CA CYS A 366 0.35 11.06 -1.82
C CYS A 366 -0.26 9.98 -2.76
N PRO A 367 0.57 9.18 -3.46
CA PRO A 367 0.08 8.11 -4.32
C PRO A 367 -0.72 7.06 -3.53
N ASN A 368 -1.83 6.60 -4.11
CA ASN A 368 -2.73 5.62 -3.48
C ASN A 368 -3.22 6.02 -2.06
N TRP A 369 -3.36 7.32 -1.80
CA TRP A 369 -3.76 7.88 -0.49
C TRP A 369 -5.00 7.23 0.13
N ILE A 370 -5.91 6.67 -0.67
CA ILE A 370 -7.14 6.00 -0.22
C ILE A 370 -6.84 4.86 0.77
N THR A 371 -5.69 4.20 0.62
CA THR A 371 -5.25 3.06 1.45
C THR A 371 -3.81 3.21 1.97
N ASN A 372 -3.10 4.28 1.59
CA ASN A 372 -1.71 4.49 2.04
C ASN A 372 -1.68 4.83 3.54
N ALA A 373 -0.85 4.09 4.30
CA ALA A 373 -0.69 4.28 5.74
C ALA A 373 0.03 5.59 6.09
N GLU A 374 0.83 6.16 5.18
CA GLU A 374 1.60 7.39 5.38
C GLU A 374 0.71 8.63 5.56
N VAL A 375 -0.52 8.57 5.07
CA VAL A 375 -1.53 9.63 5.21
C VAL A 375 -2.69 9.24 6.14
N SER A 376 -2.53 8.14 6.88
CA SER A 376 -3.52 7.67 7.85
C SER A 376 -3.34 8.36 9.20
N GLY A 377 -4.44 8.82 9.79
CA GLY A 377 -4.43 9.41 11.12
C GLY A 377 -4.12 8.37 12.20
N THR A 378 -3.35 8.79 13.20
CA THR A 378 -3.12 8.01 14.42
C THR A 378 -4.34 8.12 15.34
N LYS A 379 -4.86 6.98 15.80
CA LYS A 379 -6.09 6.90 16.61
C LYS A 379 -5.78 6.89 18.11
N GLU A 380 -6.48 7.75 18.86
CA GLU A 380 -6.55 7.72 20.33
C GLU A 380 -8.02 7.93 20.77
N GLY A 381 -8.67 6.88 21.28
CA GLY A 381 -10.13 6.87 21.46
C GLY A 381 -10.84 7.06 20.11
N ASP A 382 -11.75 8.03 20.03
CA ASP A 382 -12.42 8.40 18.77
C ASP A 382 -11.71 9.54 18.02
N THR A 383 -10.57 10.00 18.53
CA THR A 383 -9.80 11.11 17.94
C THR A 383 -8.75 10.56 16.99
N TYR A 384 -8.65 11.16 15.80
CA TYR A 384 -7.64 10.88 14.80
C TYR A 384 -6.78 12.12 14.61
N THR A 385 -5.46 11.94 14.69
CA THR A 385 -4.46 13.00 14.58
C THR A 385 -3.52 12.70 13.43
N PHE A 386 -3.28 13.69 12.58
CA PHE A 386 -2.34 13.59 11.46
C PHE A 386 -1.46 14.82 11.37
N ARG A 387 -0.15 14.63 11.27
CA ARG A 387 0.81 15.71 11.02
C ARG A 387 1.09 15.78 9.52
N VAL A 388 0.58 16.82 8.88
CA VAL A 388 1.00 17.21 7.53
C VAL A 388 2.43 17.76 7.63
N LYS A 389 3.37 17.14 6.91
CA LYS A 389 4.76 17.55 6.87
C LYS A 389 5.06 18.20 5.53
N ASP A 390 5.64 19.39 5.53
CA ASP A 390 6.04 20.07 4.29
C ASP A 390 7.07 19.26 3.47
N SER A 391 7.85 18.40 4.12
CA SER A 391 8.77 17.46 3.46
C SER A 391 8.08 16.46 2.54
N ALA A 392 6.79 16.15 2.77
CA ALA A 392 5.99 15.33 1.88
C ALA A 392 5.41 16.12 0.70
N HIS A 393 5.60 17.44 0.71
CA HIS A 393 5.00 18.42 -0.18
C HIS A 393 6.08 19.33 -0.79
N ASN A 394 7.22 18.73 -1.16
CA ASN A 394 8.36 19.40 -1.81
C ASN A 394 8.87 20.67 -1.08
N TYR A 395 8.64 20.77 0.24
CA TYR A 395 8.98 21.92 1.07
C TYR A 395 8.30 23.23 0.64
N GLU A 396 7.18 23.12 -0.05
CA GLU A 396 6.50 24.27 -0.63
C GLU A 396 5.85 25.17 0.42
N ARG A 397 5.66 26.43 0.04
CA ARG A 397 5.11 27.49 0.89
C ARG A 397 3.87 28.07 0.23
N GLY A 398 2.90 28.46 1.05
CA GLY A 398 1.62 28.94 0.58
C GLY A 398 0.46 28.17 1.20
N THR A 399 -0.62 28.03 0.43
CA THR A 399 -1.85 27.39 0.88
C THR A 399 -1.76 25.88 0.70
N TYR A 400 -2.12 25.13 1.73
CA TYR A 400 -2.27 23.68 1.71
C TYR A 400 -3.75 23.33 1.82
N TYR A 401 -4.16 22.34 1.06
CA TYR A 401 -5.53 21.80 1.07
C TYR A 401 -5.49 20.40 1.65
N THR A 402 -6.18 20.19 2.78
CA THR A 402 -6.37 18.86 3.38
C THR A 402 -7.83 18.46 3.30
N HIS A 403 -8.08 17.21 2.90
CA HIS A 403 -9.37 16.57 3.11
C HIS A 403 -9.25 15.47 4.16
N ILE A 404 -10.35 15.16 4.83
CA ILE A 404 -10.46 14.01 5.74
C ILE A 404 -11.44 13.03 5.13
N TYR A 405 -11.01 11.78 4.96
CA TYR A 405 -11.87 10.67 4.53
C TYR A 405 -11.92 9.61 5.62
N ALA A 406 -13.09 9.40 6.23
CA ALA A 406 -13.32 8.30 7.16
C ALA A 406 -14.01 7.15 6.44
N TYR A 407 -13.51 5.93 6.62
CA TYR A 407 -14.07 4.69 6.08
C TYR A 407 -14.42 3.75 7.24
N ASP A 408 -15.55 3.06 7.14
CA ASP A 408 -15.88 1.94 8.03
C ASP A 408 -15.42 0.59 7.44
N ASP A 409 -15.69 -0.52 8.15
CA ASP A 409 -15.38 -1.87 7.68
C ASP A 409 -16.36 -2.38 6.61
N ALA A 410 -17.54 -1.76 6.45
CA ALA A 410 -18.54 -2.08 5.43
C ALA A 410 -18.28 -1.40 4.07
N GLY A 411 -17.34 -0.46 4.01
CA GLY A 411 -17.00 0.31 2.82
C GLY A 411 -17.83 1.59 2.62
N ASN A 412 -18.57 2.04 3.64
CA ASN A 412 -19.13 3.40 3.63
C ASN A 412 -18.05 4.41 4.00
N TRP A 413 -18.26 5.65 3.56
CA TRP A 413 -17.29 6.71 3.78
C TRP A 413 -17.93 8.08 3.82
N THR A 414 -17.26 8.97 4.53
CA THR A 414 -17.57 10.40 4.60
C THR A 414 -16.34 11.22 4.26
N ARG A 415 -16.54 12.37 3.60
CA ARG A 415 -15.50 13.37 3.36
C ARG A 415 -15.82 14.68 4.05
N VAL A 416 -14.82 15.24 4.74
CA VAL A 416 -14.84 16.60 5.26
C VAL A 416 -13.68 17.39 4.65
N ILE A 417 -13.94 18.63 4.24
CA ILE A 417 -12.92 19.57 3.75
C ILE A 417 -12.41 20.34 4.97
N VAL A 418 -11.09 20.33 5.18
CA VAL A 418 -10.44 21.11 6.24
C VAL A 418 -10.28 22.55 5.76
N ASP A 419 -10.31 23.52 6.68
CA ASP A 419 -10.01 24.92 6.34
C ASP A 419 -8.61 25.03 5.72
N ASP A 420 -8.47 25.91 4.73
CA ASP A 420 -7.21 26.17 4.04
C ASP A 420 -6.11 26.58 5.04
N VAL A 421 -4.97 25.90 5.00
CA VAL A 421 -3.86 26.17 5.92
C VAL A 421 -2.74 26.87 5.17
N LYS A 422 -2.38 28.07 5.62
CA LYS A 422 -1.25 28.79 5.05
C LYS A 422 0.04 28.49 5.81
N VAL A 423 0.96 27.78 5.16
CA VAL A 423 2.32 27.52 5.67
C VAL A 423 3.27 28.55 5.07
N GLU A 424 3.72 29.48 5.91
CA GLU A 424 4.70 30.51 5.56
C GLU A 424 5.93 30.41 6.47
N ASN A 425 7.03 31.02 6.06
CA ASN A 425 8.23 31.15 6.88
C ASN A 425 8.00 32.11 8.06
N ASP A 426 7.90 31.57 9.27
CA ASP A 426 8.03 32.29 10.53
C ASP A 426 9.50 32.29 10.95
N PHE A 427 10.26 33.26 10.44
CA PHE A 427 11.71 33.43 10.64
C PHE A 427 12.12 33.68 12.11
N ALA A 428 11.81 32.74 12.98
CA ALA A 428 12.15 32.67 14.38
C ALA A 428 13.21 31.58 14.55
N GLY A 429 14.30 31.93 15.24
CA GLY A 429 15.31 30.97 15.62
C GLY A 429 14.71 29.94 16.57
N GLU A 430 14.80 28.67 16.20
CA GLU A 430 14.30 27.55 17.00
C GLU A 430 15.21 27.30 18.20
N LYS A 431 16.52 27.39 17.98
CA LYS A 431 17.56 27.14 18.98
C LYS A 431 18.73 28.09 18.78
N ALA A 432 19.39 28.47 19.87
CA ALA A 432 20.60 29.29 19.83
C ALA A 432 21.61 28.84 20.88
N VAL A 433 22.91 29.00 20.58
CA VAL A 433 24.01 28.68 21.48
C VAL A 433 25.14 29.71 21.32
N ILE A 434 25.86 29.97 22.41
CA ILE A 434 27.13 30.71 22.36
C ILE A 434 28.26 29.69 22.44
N TYR A 435 29.15 29.71 21.46
CA TYR A 435 30.30 28.83 21.40
C TYR A 435 31.46 29.54 20.69
N ASN A 436 32.69 29.33 21.15
CA ASN A 436 33.91 29.93 20.60
C ASN A 436 33.87 31.48 20.42
N GLY A 437 33.05 32.20 21.17
CA GLY A 437 32.86 33.63 20.94
C GLY A 437 32.02 33.95 19.70
N HIS A 438 31.11 33.07 19.31
CA HIS A 438 30.10 33.29 18.27
C HIS A 438 28.73 32.91 18.83
N THR A 439 27.68 33.54 18.30
CA THR A 439 26.29 33.13 18.56
C THR A 439 25.78 32.41 17.33
N TYR A 440 25.39 31.16 17.49
CA TYR A 440 24.78 30.33 16.45
C TYR A 440 23.28 30.27 16.68
N ILE A 441 22.49 30.46 15.63
CA ILE A 441 21.02 30.41 15.69
C ILE A 441 20.53 29.50 14.57
N ARG A 442 19.80 28.45 14.92
CA ARG A 442 19.20 27.50 14.00
C ARG A 442 17.81 27.96 13.58
N TYR A 443 17.53 27.94 12.28
CA TYR A 443 16.23 28.24 11.70
C TYR A 443 15.71 27.02 10.93
N GLU A 444 14.41 26.77 11.08
CA GLU A 444 13.71 25.66 10.42
C GLU A 444 13.00 26.13 9.14
N ASP A 445 13.06 27.41 8.78
CA ASP A 445 12.46 27.97 7.56
C ASP A 445 13.04 27.30 6.29
N ALA A 446 12.20 27.02 5.29
CA ALA A 446 12.71 26.63 3.97
C ALA A 446 12.99 27.87 3.14
N LEU A 447 14.24 28.01 2.76
CA LEU A 447 14.76 29.04 1.89
C LEU A 447 15.67 28.37 0.88
N THR A 448 15.92 29.03 -0.25
CA THR A 448 17.09 28.68 -1.06
C THR A 448 18.37 29.08 -0.31
N TRP A 449 19.51 28.47 -0.64
CA TRP A 449 20.79 28.80 0.03
C TRP A 449 21.13 30.30 -0.08
N GLU A 450 20.88 30.91 -1.25
CA GLU A 450 21.13 32.35 -1.45
C GLU A 450 20.16 33.25 -0.67
N GLU A 451 18.90 32.83 -0.49
CA GLU A 451 17.98 33.54 0.40
C GLU A 451 18.41 33.44 1.86
N ALA A 452 18.89 32.27 2.30
CA ALA A 452 19.42 32.07 3.65
C ALA A 452 20.68 32.91 3.89
N LYS A 453 21.65 32.89 2.97
CA LYS A 453 22.84 33.77 2.98
C LYS A 453 22.46 35.25 3.05
N SER A 454 21.50 35.67 2.22
CA SER A 454 20.98 37.02 2.22
C SER A 454 20.30 37.40 3.54
N TYR A 455 19.57 36.46 4.15
CA TYR A 455 18.96 36.61 5.46
C TYR A 455 20.03 36.78 6.55
N CYS A 456 21.02 35.89 6.60
CA CYS A 456 22.13 35.94 7.55
C CYS A 456 22.89 37.28 7.48
N LYS A 457 23.27 37.71 6.26
CA LYS A 457 23.96 38.98 6.02
C LYS A 457 23.14 40.19 6.47
N LYS A 458 21.83 40.18 6.20
CA LYS A 458 20.91 41.24 6.66
C LYS A 458 20.79 41.28 8.18
N HIS A 459 21.04 40.16 8.85
CA HIS A 459 21.06 40.01 10.29
C HIS A 459 22.46 40.15 10.92
N LEU A 460 23.42 40.67 10.13
CA LEU A 460 24.75 41.08 10.57
C LEU A 460 25.60 39.89 11.05
N GLY A 461 25.35 38.73 10.46
CA GLY A 461 26.14 37.52 10.56
C GLY A 461 26.30 36.88 9.18
N TYR A 462 26.67 35.61 9.18
CA TYR A 462 26.90 34.81 7.98
C TYR A 462 26.20 33.45 8.14
N LEU A 463 26.09 32.69 7.05
CA LEU A 463 25.83 31.26 7.21
C LEU A 463 27.02 30.64 7.97
N LEU A 464 26.74 29.61 8.77
CA LEU A 464 27.71 28.92 9.60
C LEU A 464 29.02 28.62 8.86
N THR A 465 30.14 28.99 9.46
CA THR A 465 31.50 28.61 9.06
C THR A 465 32.07 27.64 10.10
N ILE A 466 32.80 26.63 9.64
CA ILE A 466 33.41 25.60 10.49
C ILE A 466 34.86 25.45 10.09
N ASN A 467 35.79 25.89 10.94
CA ASN A 467 37.22 25.86 10.64
C ASN A 467 38.04 24.97 11.61
N SER A 468 37.37 24.23 12.50
CA SER A 468 38.01 23.22 13.37
C SER A 468 37.12 22.01 13.64
N GLU A 469 37.73 20.91 14.09
CA GLU A 469 37.02 19.67 14.48
C GLU A 469 36.15 19.90 15.73
N GLU A 470 36.57 20.77 16.64
CA GLU A 470 35.83 21.12 17.85
C GLU A 470 34.56 21.91 17.52
N GLU A 471 34.63 22.87 16.60
CA GLU A 471 33.46 23.59 16.06
C GLU A 471 32.49 22.63 15.39
N GLN A 472 33.01 21.71 14.56
CA GLN A 472 32.20 20.69 13.90
C GLN A 472 31.41 19.88 14.94
N LYS A 473 32.09 19.32 15.96
CA LYS A 473 31.44 18.53 17.01
C LYS A 473 30.38 19.32 17.78
N ALA A 474 30.65 20.60 18.09
CA ALA A 474 29.68 21.46 18.76
C ALA A 474 28.43 21.70 17.88
N MET A 475 28.62 21.87 16.58
CA MET A 475 27.53 22.10 15.63
C MET A 475 26.72 20.84 15.34
N GLU A 476 27.33 19.65 15.36
CA GLU A 476 26.62 18.36 15.29
C GLU A 476 25.62 18.20 16.44
N GLU A 477 26.07 18.44 17.67
CA GLU A 477 25.21 18.41 18.85
C GLU A 477 24.13 19.51 18.80
N PHE A 478 24.46 20.67 18.24
CA PHE A 478 23.52 21.78 18.09
C PHE A 478 22.36 21.47 17.15
N ILE A 479 22.58 20.70 16.08
CA ILE A 479 21.54 20.34 15.10
C ILE A 479 20.78 19.04 15.40
N ALA A 480 21.25 18.24 16.36
CA ALA A 480 20.74 16.89 16.62
C ALA A 480 19.22 16.80 16.90
N ASP A 481 18.65 17.80 17.57
CA ASP A 481 17.21 17.94 17.87
C ASP A 481 16.45 18.81 16.84
N GLY A 482 17.07 19.06 15.69
CA GLY A 482 16.51 19.84 14.60
C GLY A 482 15.34 19.19 13.90
N LYS A 483 14.40 20.00 13.38
CA LYS A 483 13.22 19.48 12.68
C LYS A 483 13.54 19.12 11.22
N ARG A 484 14.44 19.87 10.58
CA ARG A 484 14.96 19.57 9.23
C ARG A 484 15.91 18.36 9.21
N HIS A 485 16.11 17.80 8.03
CA HIS A 485 17.07 16.69 7.80
C HIS A 485 18.52 17.19 7.70
N ALA A 486 18.71 18.42 7.24
CA ALA A 486 20.00 19.08 7.12
C ALA A 486 19.84 20.60 7.31
N TYR A 487 20.97 21.28 7.45
CA TYR A 487 21.05 22.74 7.60
C TYR A 487 22.13 23.32 6.72
N TYR A 488 21.84 24.41 6.00
CA TYR A 488 22.84 25.12 5.21
C TYR A 488 23.96 25.69 6.07
N ILE A 489 25.17 25.53 5.53
CA ILE A 489 26.41 26.16 5.99
C ILE A 489 26.95 27.09 4.90
N GLY A 490 27.93 27.91 5.22
CA GLY A 490 28.44 28.96 4.33
C GLY A 490 29.37 28.48 3.21
N LEU A 491 29.71 27.19 3.14
CA LEU A 491 30.62 26.65 2.12
C LEU A 491 29.90 26.55 0.77
N ASN A 492 30.57 26.94 -0.30
CA ASN A 492 30.04 26.98 -1.68
C ASN A 492 31.18 27.07 -2.70
N ASP A 493 30.94 26.69 -3.94
CA ASP A 493 31.85 26.87 -5.08
C ASP A 493 31.19 27.55 -6.29
N ILE A 494 30.07 28.26 -6.06
CA ILE A 494 29.30 29.06 -7.03
C ILE A 494 30.17 29.91 -7.98
N GLU A 495 31.26 30.51 -7.48
CA GLU A 495 32.14 31.35 -8.31
C GLU A 495 33.04 30.53 -9.24
N LYS A 496 33.44 29.33 -8.81
CA LYS A 496 34.36 28.45 -9.53
C LYS A 496 34.22 27.01 -9.05
N GLU A 497 33.53 26.22 -9.87
CA GLU A 497 33.39 24.76 -9.78
C GLU A 497 34.64 24.05 -9.26
N GLY A 498 34.44 23.18 -8.25
CA GLY A 498 35.48 22.40 -7.58
C GLY A 498 36.39 23.21 -6.66
N THR A 499 36.12 24.50 -6.45
CA THR A 499 36.88 25.39 -5.56
C THR A 499 35.98 25.95 -4.45
N PHE A 500 35.78 25.17 -3.40
CA PHE A 500 34.94 25.54 -2.26
C PHE A 500 35.54 26.64 -1.38
N VAL A 501 34.76 27.69 -1.14
CA VAL A 501 35.10 28.86 -0.33
C VAL A 501 33.98 29.19 0.67
N TRP A 502 34.33 29.76 1.82
CA TRP A 502 33.33 30.25 2.76
C TRP A 502 32.70 31.56 2.29
N ALA A 503 31.39 31.68 2.39
CA ALA A 503 30.63 32.89 2.01
C ALA A 503 30.98 34.14 2.84
N ASN A 504 31.63 33.99 3.99
CA ASN A 504 32.15 35.09 4.80
C ASN A 504 33.55 35.56 4.36
N GLY A 505 34.23 34.82 3.48
CA GLY A 505 35.57 35.10 2.96
C GLY A 505 36.72 34.53 3.79
N GLU A 506 36.45 33.73 4.82
CA GLU A 506 37.50 33.03 5.57
C GLU A 506 38.15 31.90 4.75
N ASN A 507 39.38 31.55 5.10
CA ASN A 507 40.09 30.45 4.46
C ASN A 507 39.48 29.11 4.87
N THR A 508 39.28 28.20 3.93
CA THR A 508 38.81 26.83 4.19
C THR A 508 39.92 26.01 4.84
N ALA A 509 39.97 25.96 6.18
CA ALA A 509 40.99 25.24 6.94
C ALA A 509 40.60 23.82 7.34
N TYR A 510 39.29 23.53 7.34
CA TYR A 510 38.70 22.27 7.76
C TYR A 510 37.58 21.88 6.80
N THR A 511 37.42 20.57 6.58
CA THR A 511 36.30 20.01 5.81
C THR A 511 35.81 18.70 6.41
N ASN A 512 34.50 18.47 6.41
CA ASN A 512 33.89 17.25 6.96
C ASN A 512 32.89 16.60 5.99
N TRP A 513 33.28 16.46 4.72
CA TRP A 513 32.48 15.83 3.67
C TRP A 513 32.05 14.40 4.04
N GLU A 514 30.84 14.03 3.62
CA GLU A 514 30.39 12.65 3.65
C GLU A 514 31.18 11.79 2.65
N GLU A 515 31.12 10.47 2.83
CA GLU A 515 31.78 9.56 1.89
C GLU A 515 31.22 9.76 0.47
N ASN A 516 32.13 10.02 -0.48
CA ASN A 516 31.86 10.36 -1.88
C ASN A 516 31.39 11.80 -2.16
N GLU A 517 31.38 12.68 -1.16
CA GLU A 517 31.10 14.11 -1.33
C GLU A 517 32.39 14.96 -1.36
N PRO A 518 32.38 16.15 -2.01
CA PRO A 518 31.30 16.65 -2.87
C PRO A 518 31.27 15.91 -4.21
N ASN A 519 30.08 15.65 -4.74
CA ASN A 519 29.89 14.83 -5.94
C ASN A 519 29.43 15.61 -7.19
N ASN A 520 29.01 16.86 -7.01
CA ASN A 520 28.40 17.73 -8.01
C ASN A 520 27.32 17.05 -8.87
N SER A 521 26.30 16.51 -8.22
CA SER A 521 25.27 15.70 -8.87
C SER A 521 24.55 16.51 -9.96
N GLY A 522 24.54 15.99 -11.19
CA GLY A 522 23.92 16.69 -12.32
C GLY A 522 24.68 17.92 -12.81
N ASN A 523 25.85 18.24 -12.26
CA ASN A 523 26.62 19.47 -12.50
C ASN A 523 25.86 20.75 -12.11
N ASP A 524 25.15 20.73 -10.98
CA ASP A 524 24.31 21.84 -10.49
C ASP A 524 24.36 21.99 -8.94
N GLU A 525 25.35 21.40 -8.25
CA GLU A 525 25.42 21.40 -6.79
C GLU A 525 26.51 22.34 -6.24
N ASP A 526 26.20 23.63 -6.16
CA ASP A 526 27.20 24.65 -5.80
C ASP A 526 27.22 25.06 -4.31
N CYS A 527 26.35 24.50 -3.47
CA CYS A 527 26.11 24.94 -2.09
C CYS A 527 26.22 23.79 -1.09
N THR A 528 26.58 24.07 0.17
CA THR A 528 26.79 22.99 1.17
C THR A 528 25.76 22.99 2.30
N GLN A 529 25.37 21.78 2.70
CA GLN A 529 24.55 21.51 3.89
C GLN A 529 25.25 20.53 4.84
N MET A 530 24.95 20.64 6.13
CA MET A 530 25.36 19.69 7.17
C MET A 530 24.18 18.78 7.52
N ARG A 531 24.36 17.46 7.36
CA ARG A 531 23.31 16.45 7.60
C ARG A 531 23.15 16.18 9.09
N LYS A 532 21.90 16.20 9.59
CA LYS A 532 21.58 15.90 10.99
C LYS A 532 21.93 14.48 11.41
N GLN A 533 21.85 13.52 10.47
CA GLN A 533 22.02 12.10 10.78
C GLN A 533 23.43 11.74 11.28
N ASN A 534 24.46 12.40 10.75
CA ASN A 534 25.86 12.04 10.99
C ASN A 534 26.81 13.23 11.08
N GLY A 535 26.33 14.47 10.96
CA GLY A 535 27.15 15.68 10.99
C GLY A 535 27.94 15.97 9.72
N LYS A 536 27.94 15.05 8.75
CA LYS A 536 28.76 15.16 7.54
C LYS A 536 28.14 16.13 6.53
N TRP A 537 28.99 16.63 5.64
CA TRP A 537 28.63 17.65 4.66
C TRP A 537 28.31 17.05 3.30
N ASN A 538 27.39 17.71 2.58
CA ASN A 538 26.92 17.35 1.25
C ASN A 538 26.78 18.62 0.42
N ASP A 539 27.23 18.61 -0.82
CA ASP A 539 26.90 19.65 -1.81
C ASP A 539 25.48 19.43 -2.36
N ILE A 540 24.80 20.50 -2.73
CA ILE A 540 23.40 20.50 -3.18
C ILE A 540 23.14 21.68 -4.12
N PRO A 541 22.05 21.63 -4.91
CA PRO A 541 21.68 22.75 -5.75
C PRO A 541 21.30 23.99 -4.95
N VAL A 542 21.63 25.16 -5.50
CA VAL A 542 21.29 26.47 -4.91
C VAL A 542 19.78 26.61 -4.68
N SER A 543 18.96 25.97 -5.54
CA SER A 543 17.49 26.00 -5.50
C SER A 543 16.85 25.01 -4.55
N ASP A 544 17.62 24.17 -3.86
CA ASP A 544 17.08 23.26 -2.86
C ASP A 544 16.30 24.04 -1.76
N LEU A 545 15.27 23.42 -1.21
CA LEU A 545 14.42 23.98 -0.14
C LEU A 545 14.31 23.04 1.07
N SER A 546 15.02 21.91 1.05
CA SER A 546 14.85 20.81 2.01
C SER A 546 15.50 21.09 3.36
N SER A 547 16.42 22.06 3.38
CA SER A 547 17.30 22.36 4.50
C SER A 547 16.82 23.57 5.30
N GLY A 548 17.07 23.53 6.62
CA GLY A 548 17.07 24.73 7.44
C GLY A 548 18.38 25.51 7.22
N PHE A 549 18.67 26.49 8.06
CA PHE A 549 19.97 27.16 8.01
C PHE A 549 20.46 27.59 9.39
N ILE A 550 21.77 27.75 9.52
CA ILE A 550 22.41 28.22 10.75
C ILE A 550 23.00 29.60 10.49
N LEU A 551 22.52 30.58 11.25
CA LEU A 551 23.07 31.92 11.30
C LEU A 551 24.18 31.95 12.36
N GLU A 552 25.37 32.30 11.93
CA GLU A 552 26.49 32.61 12.80
C GLU A 552 26.65 34.13 12.92
N ILE A 553 26.61 34.63 14.14
CA ILE A 553 26.90 36.03 14.46
C ILE A 553 28.21 36.05 15.24
N PRO A 554 29.29 36.64 14.71
CA PRO A 554 30.52 36.79 15.47
C PRO A 554 30.24 37.63 16.73
N PHE A 555 30.68 37.15 17.89
CA PHE A 555 30.64 37.97 19.09
C PHE A 555 31.71 39.04 18.92
N ASP A 556 31.25 40.27 18.75
CA ASP A 556 32.10 41.42 18.48
C ASP A 556 32.83 41.83 19.78
N VAL A 557 33.88 41.07 20.16
CA VAL A 557 34.84 41.45 21.20
C VAL A 557 35.50 42.77 20.83
N GLU A 558 35.59 43.12 19.54
CA GLU A 558 36.06 44.44 19.11
C GLU A 558 35.06 45.58 19.40
N LYS A 559 33.74 45.35 19.47
CA LYS A 559 32.77 46.34 20.00
C LYS A 559 32.71 46.38 21.52
N ALA A 560 32.83 45.23 22.19
CA ALA A 560 32.94 45.19 23.65
C ALA A 560 34.24 45.88 24.10
N GLY A 561 35.32 45.65 23.34
CA GLY A 561 36.62 46.28 23.44
C GLY A 561 36.60 47.74 23.02
N SER A 562 35.90 48.15 21.97
CA SER A 562 35.80 49.57 21.53
C SER A 562 35.11 50.46 22.57
N ALA A 563 34.21 49.92 23.37
CA ALA A 563 33.65 50.62 24.52
C ALA A 563 34.66 50.80 25.68
N LEU A 564 35.67 49.93 25.79
CA LEU A 564 36.81 50.06 26.72
C LEU A 564 38.00 50.86 26.11
N LEU A 565 38.22 50.75 24.80
CA LEU A 565 39.28 51.40 24.03
C LEU A 565 38.94 52.85 23.67
N GLY A 566 37.73 53.32 23.98
CA GLY A 566 37.38 54.75 23.94
C GLY A 566 38.25 55.63 24.86
N GLY A 567 39.09 55.04 25.71
CA GLY A 567 40.16 55.72 26.44
C GLY A 567 41.55 55.60 25.79
N LEU A 568 41.77 54.68 24.85
CA LEU A 568 43.09 54.48 24.24
C LEU A 568 43.39 55.51 23.14
N ASP A 569 42.39 56.00 22.40
CA ASP A 569 42.60 57.09 21.40
C ASP A 569 43.05 58.40 22.06
N GLU A 570 42.64 58.64 23.32
CA GLU A 570 43.04 59.80 24.13
C GLU A 570 44.47 59.64 24.70
N VAL A 571 44.93 58.40 24.91
CA VAL A 571 46.29 58.06 25.34
C VAL A 571 47.26 58.00 24.15
N VAL A 572 46.83 57.45 23.01
CA VAL A 572 47.59 57.40 21.75
C VAL A 572 47.77 58.80 21.16
N SER A 573 46.78 59.70 21.28
CA SER A 573 46.93 61.12 20.92
C SER A 573 47.86 61.92 21.84
N LYS A 574 48.12 61.43 23.06
CA LYS A 574 49.11 62.00 24.00
C LYS A 574 50.51 61.44 23.77
N LEU A 575 50.65 60.16 23.39
CA LEU A 575 51.94 59.52 23.11
C LEU A 575 52.50 59.90 21.72
N LEU A 576 51.66 60.28 20.76
CA LEU A 576 52.09 60.71 19.40
C LEU A 576 52.50 62.20 19.30
N LYS A 577 52.75 62.89 20.43
CA LYS A 577 53.20 64.30 20.42
C LYS A 577 54.61 64.56 20.92
N GLU A 578 55.36 63.53 21.31
CA GLU A 578 56.77 63.69 21.68
C GLU A 578 57.64 62.71 20.89
N ASN A 579 58.56 63.30 20.11
CA ASN A 579 59.79 62.72 19.53
C ASN A 579 59.72 62.23 18.06
N ASP A 580 59.94 63.18 17.15
CA ASP A 580 60.92 63.06 16.06
C ASP A 580 62.23 63.72 16.59
N PRO A 581 63.49 63.30 16.28
CA PRO A 581 63.93 62.76 14.98
C PRO A 581 65.00 61.64 14.93
N THR A 582 65.05 60.99 13.76
CA THR A 582 66.20 60.43 12.99
C THR A 582 67.22 59.48 13.66
N ASP A 583 67.43 58.25 13.13
CA ASP A 583 68.50 57.92 12.14
C ASP A 583 68.72 56.37 12.01
N ASP A 584 69.00 55.96 10.77
CA ASP A 584 69.73 54.80 10.20
C ASP A 584 69.74 53.33 10.76
N LYS A 585 69.56 52.41 9.77
CA LYS A 585 70.30 51.16 9.46
C LYS A 585 69.99 49.79 10.14
N GLN A 586 69.41 48.93 9.29
CA GLN A 586 70.03 47.75 8.63
C GLN A 586 70.14 46.37 9.34
N ASP A 587 69.66 45.38 8.57
CA ASP A 587 69.99 43.95 8.47
C ASP A 587 69.48 42.89 9.49
N SER A 588 68.64 42.02 8.91
CA SER A 588 68.32 40.61 9.22
C SER A 588 69.44 39.65 8.71
N PRO A 589 69.33 38.29 8.68
CA PRO A 589 68.48 37.30 9.38
C PRO A 589 69.24 35.99 9.80
N LYS A 590 68.46 34.94 10.13
CA LYS A 590 68.69 33.46 10.12
C LYS A 590 69.10 32.82 11.45
N ALA A 591 68.32 31.92 12.07
CA ALA A 591 67.65 30.67 11.67
C ALA A 591 68.55 29.43 11.68
N THR A 592 68.20 28.44 12.52
CA THR A 592 68.30 26.95 12.46
C THR A 592 68.57 26.38 13.87
N ALA A 593 67.65 25.63 14.51
CA ALA A 593 67.23 24.23 14.31
C ALA A 593 68.11 23.20 15.07
N VAL A 594 67.52 22.63 16.14
CA VAL A 594 67.45 21.24 16.69
C VAL A 594 68.60 20.24 16.39
N PRO A 595 69.04 19.42 17.37
CA PRO A 595 68.68 17.96 17.37
C PRO A 595 68.48 17.35 18.80
N THR A 596 67.46 16.52 19.05
CA THR A 596 67.37 15.03 18.96
C THR A 596 68.21 14.24 19.99
N ALA A 597 67.55 13.47 20.88
CA ALA A 597 67.75 12.03 21.18
C ALA A 597 67.35 11.61 22.62
N ALA A 598 66.55 10.53 22.71
CA ALA A 598 66.18 9.72 23.88
C ALA A 598 67.30 8.67 24.20
N PRO A 599 67.16 7.63 25.08
CA PRO A 599 66.03 7.18 25.92
C PRO A 599 66.39 6.67 27.35
N GLY A 600 65.36 6.37 28.18
CA GLY A 600 65.52 5.62 29.42
C GLY A 600 64.19 5.28 30.12
N LYS A 601 63.79 4.00 30.09
CA LYS A 601 62.63 3.39 30.76
C LYS A 601 62.80 3.35 32.28
N THR A 602 61.76 3.70 33.05
CA THR A 602 61.14 2.78 34.04
C THR A 602 59.74 3.24 34.48
N THR A 603 58.93 2.23 34.73
CA THR A 603 57.50 2.16 35.05
C THR A 603 57.07 2.78 36.38
N SER A 604 55.88 3.38 36.42
CA SER A 604 54.82 3.03 37.39
C SER A 604 53.49 3.72 37.03
N ASN A 605 52.43 2.91 37.05
CA ASN A 605 51.05 3.29 36.80
C ASN A 605 50.55 4.26 37.87
N VAL A 606 49.92 5.36 37.45
CA VAL A 606 48.83 6.00 38.17
C VAL A 606 47.71 6.30 37.18
N THR A 607 46.53 5.90 37.62
CA THR A 607 45.20 5.90 37.05
C THR A 607 44.82 7.10 36.18
N ASP A 608 44.28 6.73 35.02
CA ASP A 608 43.36 7.46 34.17
C ASP A 608 42.34 8.26 35.01
N SER A 609 42.56 9.57 35.06
CA SER A 609 41.52 10.54 35.42
C SER A 609 41.23 11.28 34.12
N GLN A 610 40.20 10.82 33.41
CA GLN A 610 39.60 11.57 32.33
C GLN A 610 39.22 12.96 32.86
N VAL A 611 39.97 13.96 32.42
CA VAL A 611 39.52 15.33 32.42
C VAL A 611 38.44 15.38 31.35
N SER A 612 37.18 15.32 31.75
CA SER A 612 36.08 15.83 30.93
C SER A 612 36.31 17.33 30.83
N GLU A 613 36.87 17.80 29.71
CA GLU A 613 36.75 19.20 29.33
C GLU A 613 35.27 19.45 29.01
N ASP A 614 34.52 19.82 30.04
CA ASP A 614 33.25 20.51 29.88
C ASP A 614 33.55 21.80 29.11
N LEU A 615 33.34 21.76 27.79
CA LEU A 615 33.28 22.95 26.96
C LEU A 615 32.22 23.88 27.59
N ASP A 616 32.63 25.06 28.05
CA ASP A 616 31.75 26.07 28.67
C ASP A 616 30.66 26.53 27.68
N LYS A 617 29.58 25.76 27.60
CA LYS A 617 28.37 26.11 26.85
C LYS A 617 27.51 26.99 27.74
N GLU A 618 27.48 28.29 27.45
CA GLU A 618 26.52 29.19 28.09
C GLU A 618 25.13 29.01 27.47
N ASP A 619 24.10 28.86 28.31
CA ASP A 619 22.71 28.78 27.87
C ASP A 619 22.24 30.12 27.26
N PHE A 620 21.95 30.14 25.96
CA PHE A 620 21.40 31.31 25.29
C PHE A 620 19.91 31.48 25.59
N THR A 621 19.52 32.66 26.07
CA THR A 621 18.12 33.02 26.30
C THR A 621 17.62 34.01 25.24
N PHE A 622 16.65 33.59 24.44
CA PHE A 622 15.92 34.46 23.52
C PHE A 622 15.12 35.55 24.24
N ALA A 623 15.03 36.72 23.61
CA ALA A 623 14.17 37.81 24.03
C ALA A 623 12.71 37.39 23.95
N LYS A 624 11.94 37.78 24.97
CA LYS A 624 10.49 37.56 25.07
C LYS A 624 9.73 38.83 24.75
N LYS A 625 10.37 40.01 24.87
CA LYS A 625 9.71 41.31 24.68
C LYS A 625 10.65 42.41 24.26
N ILE A 626 10.21 43.23 23.30
CA ILE A 626 10.78 44.56 23.04
C ILE A 626 9.87 45.66 23.58
N THR A 627 10.47 46.55 24.36
CA THR A 627 9.84 47.79 24.81
C THR A 627 10.46 48.97 24.08
N VAL A 628 9.65 49.67 23.27
CA VAL A 628 10.06 50.94 22.66
C VAL A 628 9.64 52.09 23.56
N LYS A 629 10.62 52.75 24.17
CA LYS A 629 10.48 54.04 24.85
C LYS A 629 10.46 55.16 23.80
N SER A 630 9.27 55.52 23.34
CA SER A 630 9.01 56.74 22.55
C SER A 630 7.92 57.58 23.22
N ARG A 631 8.04 58.91 23.30
CA ARG A 631 6.88 59.72 23.73
C ARG A 631 5.89 59.78 22.56
N SER A 632 4.70 59.24 22.69
CA SER A 632 3.62 59.51 21.73
C SER A 632 3.40 61.03 21.71
N GLY A 633 3.48 61.65 20.53
CA GLY A 633 3.50 63.11 20.49
C GLY A 633 3.78 63.70 19.11
N ILE A 634 3.78 65.04 19.09
CA ILE A 634 4.01 65.89 17.91
C ILE A 634 5.41 66.50 18.01
N TYR A 635 6.28 66.15 17.07
CA TYR A 635 7.68 66.62 17.05
C TYR A 635 7.91 67.64 15.95
N ARG A 636 8.67 68.70 16.25
CA ARG A 636 9.17 69.68 15.26
C ARG A 636 10.52 69.21 14.72
N THR A 637 10.71 69.31 13.40
CA THR A 637 11.85 68.73 12.66
C THR A 637 13.22 69.36 12.91
N LYS A 638 13.28 70.44 13.70
CA LYS A 638 14.55 71.06 14.11
C LYS A 638 15.35 70.20 15.10
N LYS A 639 14.77 69.10 15.61
CA LYS A 639 15.47 68.07 16.41
C LYS A 639 15.38 66.72 15.70
N TYR A 640 16.46 65.94 15.78
CA TYR A 640 16.43 64.53 15.43
C TYR A 640 15.49 63.80 16.39
N ILE A 641 14.75 62.82 15.86
CA ILE A 641 13.86 62.00 16.67
C ILE A 641 14.57 60.67 16.91
N SER A 642 14.85 60.36 18.16
CA SER A 642 15.43 59.07 18.55
C SER A 642 14.38 58.20 19.20
N LEU A 643 14.24 56.99 18.69
CA LEU A 643 13.48 55.91 19.30
C LEU A 643 14.46 55.09 20.14
N LYS A 644 14.16 54.89 21.42
CA LYS A 644 14.92 53.97 22.26
C LYS A 644 14.13 52.69 22.40
N ALA A 645 14.72 51.57 22.07
CA ALA A 645 14.14 50.26 22.29
C ALA A 645 15.06 49.46 23.21
N GLU A 646 14.47 48.63 24.06
CA GLU A 646 15.15 47.76 25.00
C GLU A 646 14.47 46.39 24.90
N VAL A 647 15.26 45.32 24.75
CA VAL A 647 14.78 43.95 24.99
C VAL A 647 14.62 43.73 26.50
N ASP A 648 13.89 42.70 26.89
CA ASP A 648 13.80 42.31 28.29
C ASP A 648 15.16 41.93 28.89
N ARG A 649 15.28 42.04 30.21
CA ARG A 649 16.59 42.00 30.91
C ARG A 649 17.30 40.65 30.79
N GLY A 650 16.53 39.57 30.67
CA GLY A 650 17.02 38.19 30.67
C GLY A 650 17.52 37.69 29.31
N ALA A 651 17.29 38.44 28.22
CA ALA A 651 17.79 38.08 26.91
C ALA A 651 19.33 38.12 26.86
N SER A 652 19.97 37.07 26.35
CA SER A 652 21.43 36.99 26.18
C SER A 652 21.93 38.02 25.17
N ASN A 653 21.21 38.21 24.06
CA ASN A 653 21.52 39.23 23.06
C ASN A 653 20.57 40.44 23.14
N LYS A 654 21.13 41.60 23.47
CA LYS A 654 20.38 42.86 23.67
C LYS A 654 20.32 43.78 22.45
N ARG A 655 20.85 43.33 21.31
CA ARG A 655 20.92 44.11 20.08
C ARG A 655 19.55 44.21 19.42
N ILE A 656 19.32 45.36 18.78
CA ILE A 656 18.06 45.67 18.10
C ILE A 656 18.34 46.03 16.65
N ASN A 657 17.70 45.30 15.75
CA ASN A 657 17.71 45.57 14.32
C ASN A 657 16.55 46.50 13.97
N TRP A 658 16.90 47.68 13.46
CA TRP A 658 15.93 48.71 13.06
C TRP A 658 15.67 48.64 11.55
N SER A 659 14.38 48.65 11.17
CA SER A 659 13.98 48.73 9.77
C SER A 659 12.88 49.76 9.54
N SER A 660 12.74 50.19 8.29
CA SER A 660 11.71 51.13 7.86
C SER A 660 10.99 50.54 6.66
N SER A 661 9.65 50.62 6.66
CA SER A 661 8.81 50.21 5.53
C SER A 661 9.04 51.07 4.28
N ASN A 662 9.64 52.27 4.43
CA ASN A 662 10.06 53.09 3.30
C ASN A 662 11.24 53.99 3.67
N LYS A 663 12.46 53.46 3.52
CA LYS A 663 13.72 54.17 3.80
C LYS A 663 13.91 55.45 2.98
N ARG A 664 13.25 55.57 1.81
CA ARG A 664 13.29 56.78 0.98
C ARG A 664 12.51 57.93 1.59
N LEU A 665 11.49 57.65 2.41
CA LEU A 665 10.68 58.66 3.11
C LEU A 665 11.18 58.92 4.53
N VAL A 666 11.31 57.86 5.32
CA VAL A 666 11.82 57.90 6.70
C VAL A 666 12.84 56.78 6.85
N SER A 667 14.10 57.11 7.10
CA SER A 667 15.12 56.11 7.45
C SER A 667 15.36 56.10 8.96
N VAL A 668 15.84 54.97 9.46
CA VAL A 668 16.24 54.76 10.86
C VAL A 668 17.64 54.17 10.84
N ASN A 669 18.52 54.65 11.72
CA ASN A 669 19.86 54.09 11.88
C ASN A 669 19.92 53.06 13.02
N ALA A 670 21.08 52.41 13.20
CA ALA A 670 21.29 51.38 14.24
C ALA A 670 21.03 51.89 15.67
N LYS A 671 21.16 53.19 15.93
CA LYS A 671 20.88 53.82 17.24
C LYS A 671 19.41 54.25 17.40
N GLY A 672 18.52 53.84 16.49
CA GLY A 672 17.10 54.20 16.51
C GLY A 672 16.80 55.66 16.14
N ARG A 673 17.75 56.38 15.53
CA ARG A 673 17.58 57.78 15.14
C ARG A 673 16.94 57.89 13.76
N LEU A 674 15.85 58.65 13.67
CA LEU A 674 15.08 58.85 12.45
C LEU A 674 15.61 60.02 11.62
N THR A 675 15.69 59.80 10.30
CA THR A 675 15.89 60.86 9.32
C THR A 675 14.65 60.93 8.42
N ILE A 676 14.02 62.11 8.37
CA ILE A 676 12.75 62.30 7.67
C ILE A 676 12.95 63.22 6.49
N LYS A 677 12.62 62.75 5.30
CA LYS A 677 12.73 63.52 4.06
C LYS A 677 11.47 64.34 3.81
N LYS A 678 11.61 65.46 3.09
CA LYS A 678 10.48 66.33 2.71
C LYS A 678 9.37 65.57 1.95
N ALA A 679 9.75 64.58 1.13
CA ALA A 679 8.83 63.71 0.40
C ALA A 679 7.90 62.88 1.32
N ALA A 680 8.23 62.72 2.61
CA ALA A 680 7.40 61.99 3.55
C ALA A 680 6.11 62.74 3.95
N ILE A 681 5.99 64.04 3.65
CA ILE A 681 4.83 64.85 4.02
C ILE A 681 3.53 64.23 3.49
N GLY A 682 2.57 63.99 4.38
CA GLY A 682 1.28 63.37 4.05
C GLY A 682 1.31 61.84 4.03
N LYS A 683 2.48 61.22 4.18
CA LYS A 683 2.64 59.76 4.15
C LYS A 683 2.78 59.17 5.56
N THR A 684 2.55 57.86 5.65
CA THR A 684 2.77 57.05 6.85
C THR A 684 3.88 56.06 6.55
N VAL A 685 4.84 55.92 7.48
CA VAL A 685 5.92 54.94 7.41
C VAL A 685 5.93 54.16 8.73
N TYR A 686 6.21 52.86 8.65
CA TYR A 686 6.33 52.00 9.82
C TYR A 686 7.81 51.76 10.12
N ILE A 687 8.20 51.98 11.37
CA ILE A 687 9.54 51.71 11.87
C ILE A 687 9.46 50.51 12.80
N THR A 688 10.20 49.46 12.49
CA THR A 688 10.19 48.20 13.25
C THR A 688 11.49 48.06 14.01
N ALA A 689 11.39 47.91 15.34
CA ALA A 689 12.48 47.42 16.19
C ALA A 689 12.31 45.91 16.34
N ARG A 690 13.28 45.12 15.88
CA ARG A 690 13.28 43.66 16.01
C ARG A 690 14.46 43.22 16.85
N ALA A 691 14.29 42.20 17.68
CA ALA A 691 15.39 41.62 18.44
C ALA A 691 16.35 40.98 17.44
N ALA A 692 17.64 41.20 17.60
CA ALA A 692 18.64 40.66 16.68
C ALA A 692 19.03 39.20 17.00
N ASP A 693 18.43 38.64 18.05
CA ASP A 693 18.73 37.34 18.62
C ASP A 693 18.02 36.17 17.95
N GLY A 694 17.22 36.44 16.91
CA GLY A 694 16.44 35.43 16.20
C GLY A 694 15.07 35.13 16.80
N SER A 695 14.72 35.63 17.99
CA SER A 695 13.44 35.33 18.69
C SER A 695 12.14 35.68 17.94
N GLY A 696 12.22 36.31 16.77
CA GLY A 696 11.06 36.86 16.06
C GLY A 696 10.43 38.10 16.73
N VAL A 697 10.77 38.41 17.99
CA VAL A 697 10.18 39.49 18.77
C VAL A 697 10.42 40.85 18.11
N LYS A 698 9.32 41.57 17.85
CA LYS A 698 9.35 42.87 17.20
C LYS A 698 8.34 43.84 17.79
N LYS A 699 8.64 45.13 17.69
CA LYS A 699 7.72 46.22 17.98
C LYS A 699 7.68 47.19 16.79
N VAL A 700 6.49 47.38 16.24
CA VAL A 700 6.25 48.28 15.10
C VAL A 700 5.75 49.62 15.61
N ILE A 701 6.30 50.70 15.07
CA ILE A 701 6.01 52.08 15.46
C ILE A 701 5.50 52.81 14.24
N ARG A 702 4.33 53.44 14.35
CA ARG A 702 3.75 54.21 13.26
C ARG A 702 4.26 55.65 13.27
N VAL A 703 4.88 56.07 12.17
CA VAL A 703 5.40 57.42 11.96
C VAL A 703 4.60 58.12 10.86
N LYS A 704 3.78 59.11 11.22
CA LYS A 704 3.02 59.94 10.26
C LYS A 704 3.61 61.33 10.18
N VAL A 705 3.98 61.76 8.97
CA VAL A 705 4.55 63.09 8.74
C VAL A 705 3.47 64.01 8.19
N VAL A 706 3.25 65.15 8.86
CA VAL A 706 2.15 66.07 8.58
C VAL A 706 2.71 67.45 8.24
N ARG A 707 2.13 68.09 7.22
CA ARG A 707 2.51 69.47 6.84
C ARG A 707 2.17 70.44 7.97
N LYS A 708 3.05 71.40 8.24
CA LYS A 708 2.78 72.56 9.09
C LYS A 708 2.92 73.84 8.24
N SER A 709 2.27 74.95 8.61
CA SER A 709 2.45 76.23 7.95
C SER A 709 3.94 76.65 7.90
N GLY A 710 4.41 77.17 6.74
CA GLY A 710 5.81 77.48 6.43
C GLY A 710 6.64 76.30 5.88
N ARG A 711 7.98 76.42 5.81
CA ARG A 711 8.92 75.34 5.40
C ARG A 711 9.13 74.23 6.47
N LYS A 712 8.17 73.98 7.36
CA LYS A 712 8.31 73.05 8.51
C LYS A 712 7.26 71.93 8.45
N PHE A 713 7.56 70.76 8.99
CA PHE A 713 6.60 69.65 9.15
C PHE A 713 6.61 69.10 10.58
N ILE A 714 5.56 68.35 10.92
CA ILE A 714 5.33 67.71 12.22
C ILE A 714 5.40 66.20 12.05
N VAL A 715 5.94 65.50 13.05
CA VAL A 715 5.94 64.03 13.10
C VAL A 715 5.02 63.58 14.23
N LYS A 716 4.05 62.71 13.90
CA LYS A 716 3.19 62.03 14.87
C LYS A 716 3.68 60.60 15.03
N ILE A 717 4.07 60.23 16.25
CA ILE A 717 4.43 58.86 16.61
C ILE A 717 3.31 58.24 17.43
N LYS A 718 2.84 57.07 17.01
CA LYS A 718 1.94 56.21 17.78
C LYS A 718 2.60 54.85 18.00
N ARG A 719 2.53 54.36 19.24
CA ARG A 719 3.06 53.06 19.68
C ARG A 719 2.15 51.90 19.30
#